data_AF-A0A2E1XG23-F1
#
_entry.id   AF-A0A2E1XG23-F1
#
_cell.length_a   1.000
_cell.length_b   1.000
_cell.length_c   1.000
_cell.angle_alpha   90.00
_cell.angle_beta   90.00
_cell.angle_gamma   90.00
#
_symmetry.space_group_name_H-M   'P 1'
#
loop_
_entity.id
_entity.type
_entity.pdbx_description
1 polymer ?
#
loop_
_entity_poly.entity_id
_entity_poly.type
_entity_poly.pdbx_seq_one_letter_code
_entity_poly.pdbx_strand_id
1 'polypeptide(L)'
;MNDCCASSSSRNETVTPTPETLPSYAVRPGVTFPDWSAVTSHAVRDALLAMVGSGHVLNRWSGYDPATDRARVALLQLYVEHGRAPAMAAIANRAGLGEAAVPPLLDELRRRDLVVLDGERIVGAYPFTDQDRGYQVTLDGRVLNAMCAVDALGIGAMIDRDISIASRCRHCGAPIRITTRDRGRVLADVEPRTAVMWQSVRYEDACAASSLCTTTAFFCSDDHLSAWRRKHSTDEPGFRLSIDEGLEAGRALFGPSLAGLGVIPRPPADPESKSPAVANRSFRTNGRNGGAYDLVVIGAGSAGFSASITAADQGAQVALIGSGTIGGTCVNVGCVPSKTLIRAAETLHNARVAARFAGITAEAELTDWRGTVRQKDTLVSGLRQAKYADLLPAYNGIAYRDGPARLLDGGVEVDGTRIAAGKIIIATGARPAVPAIPGIETVPYLTSTTALDLEELPRSLLVIGGGYIGAELAQMFARAGVNVTLVCRSRLLPEAEPEIGAALTGYFEDEGITVISGIAYRAIRKTDGGVSLTVTRDGQDAMIEADQVLITTGRTPNIEGLGLAEHGITVSAKGGIVVDDRMRTTKAGVYAAGDVTGRDQFVYMAAYGAKLAAKNALNGDSLRYDNSAMPAIVFTDPQVASVGLTEAAARAAGHAVRVSTIGLDQVPRALAARDTRGLIKLVADTGNGRLLGAHILAPEGADSIQTAALAIRQGLTVDDLADTIFPYLTTVEGLKLAALAFSKDVAKLSCCAG
;
A
#
# COMPACT_ATOMS: atom_id res chain seq x y z
N MET A 1 6.99 -41.42 33.79
CA MET A 1 7.51 -40.35 32.91
C MET A 1 7.06 -40.59 31.46
N ASN A 2 5.75 -40.74 31.19
CA ASN A 2 5.28 -41.09 29.84
C ASN A 2 3.91 -40.53 29.44
N ASP A 3 3.44 -39.43 30.05
CA ASP A 3 2.17 -38.81 29.64
C ASP A 3 2.38 -37.31 29.37
N CYS A 4 2.76 -36.98 28.14
CA CYS A 4 2.69 -35.60 27.60
C CYS A 4 1.44 -35.35 26.75
N CYS A 5 0.62 -36.39 26.49
CA CYS A 5 -0.59 -36.27 25.67
C CYS A 5 -1.78 -36.81 26.46
N ALA A 6 -2.67 -35.93 26.92
CA ALA A 6 -4.01 -36.36 27.29
C ALA A 6 -4.70 -36.91 26.04
N SER A 7 -5.12 -38.17 26.08
CA SER A 7 -5.84 -38.83 25.00
C SER A 7 -7.23 -38.19 24.83
N SER A 8 -7.38 -37.33 23.82
CA SER A 8 -8.71 -37.00 23.31
C SER A 8 -9.16 -38.12 22.39
N SER A 9 -10.19 -38.83 22.82
CA SER A 9 -10.83 -39.95 22.12
C SER A 9 -11.32 -39.59 20.71
N SER A 10 -11.19 -40.60 19.85
CA SER A 10 -11.63 -40.70 18.46
C SER A 10 -12.88 -39.90 18.07
N ARG A 11 -12.72 -38.98 17.11
CA ARG A 11 -13.75 -38.72 16.08
C ARG A 11 -13.14 -39.01 14.72
N ASN A 12 -13.58 -40.13 14.14
CA ASN A 12 -13.38 -40.47 12.74
C ASN A 12 -14.14 -39.45 11.88
N GLU A 13 -13.43 -38.46 11.34
CA GLU A 13 -13.83 -37.77 10.12
C GLU A 13 -12.59 -37.64 9.23
N THR A 14 -12.44 -38.56 8.29
CA THR A 14 -11.55 -38.40 7.14
C THR A 14 -12.09 -37.28 6.26
N VAL A 15 -11.78 -36.03 6.62
CA VAL A 15 -11.84 -34.89 5.71
C VAL A 15 -10.45 -34.75 5.13
N THR A 16 -10.28 -35.11 3.86
CA THR A 16 -9.12 -34.67 3.07
C THR A 16 -9.42 -33.23 2.65
N PRO A 17 -8.77 -32.20 3.21
CA PRO A 17 -8.98 -30.83 2.75
C PRO A 17 -8.05 -30.59 1.56
N THR A 18 -8.62 -30.25 0.41
CA THR A 18 -7.92 -29.45 -0.60
C THR A 18 -7.56 -28.10 0.02
N PRO A 19 -6.28 -27.71 0.19
CA PRO A 19 -5.98 -26.43 0.79
C PRO A 19 -5.95 -25.34 -0.30
N GLU A 20 -7.09 -24.67 -0.52
CA GLU A 20 -7.13 -23.40 -1.25
C GLU A 20 -6.52 -22.23 -0.43
N THR A 21 -6.21 -22.45 0.85
CA THR A 21 -5.57 -21.47 1.75
C THR A 21 -4.49 -22.12 2.60
N LEU A 22 -3.30 -21.50 2.67
CA LEU A 22 -2.20 -21.96 3.54
C LEU A 22 -2.58 -21.81 5.02
N PRO A 23 -2.34 -22.83 5.88
CA PRO A 23 -2.74 -22.79 7.29
C PRO A 23 -1.91 -21.76 8.07
N SER A 24 -2.57 -20.82 8.74
CA SER A 24 -1.93 -19.72 9.47
C SER A 24 -2.57 -19.55 10.85
N TYR A 25 -1.73 -19.45 11.88
CA TYR A 25 -2.15 -19.47 13.28
C TYR A 25 -1.75 -18.17 13.97
N ALA A 26 -2.71 -17.45 14.53
CA ALA A 26 -2.43 -16.22 15.28
C ALA A 26 -1.79 -16.55 16.63
N VAL A 27 -0.59 -16.01 16.86
CA VAL A 27 0.18 -16.16 18.11
C VAL A 27 -0.12 -15.01 19.06
N ARG A 28 -0.17 -13.79 18.52
CA ARG A 28 -0.57 -12.53 19.20
C ARG A 28 -1.11 -11.55 18.15
N PRO A 29 -1.79 -10.44 18.53
CA PRO A 29 -2.37 -9.52 17.55
C PRO A 29 -1.35 -9.07 16.48
N GLY A 30 -1.67 -9.34 15.21
CA GLY A 30 -0.80 -9.00 14.07
C GLY A 30 0.37 -9.95 13.81
N VAL A 31 0.49 -11.07 14.53
CA VAL A 31 1.59 -12.04 14.38
C VAL A 31 1.03 -13.43 14.12
N THR A 32 1.37 -14.00 12.96
CA THR A 32 0.91 -15.32 12.52
C THR A 32 2.06 -16.31 12.32
N PHE A 33 1.78 -17.59 12.52
CA PHE A 33 2.71 -18.69 12.32
C PHE A 33 2.12 -19.77 11.39
N PRO A 34 2.90 -20.30 10.41
CA PRO A 34 4.14 -19.75 9.91
C PRO A 34 3.92 -18.39 9.24
N ASP A 35 4.98 -17.60 9.13
CA ASP A 35 4.98 -16.45 8.23
C ASP A 35 5.18 -16.93 6.78
N TRP A 36 4.07 -17.22 6.11
CA TRP A 36 4.07 -17.63 4.70
C TRP A 36 4.62 -16.56 3.76
N SER A 37 4.71 -15.29 4.19
CA SER A 37 5.34 -14.23 3.38
C SER A 37 6.85 -14.40 3.29
N ALA A 38 7.46 -15.11 4.24
CA ALA A 38 8.87 -15.46 4.18
C ALA A 38 9.17 -16.64 3.24
N VAL A 39 8.15 -17.37 2.76
CA VAL A 39 8.28 -18.62 2.00
C VAL A 39 8.16 -18.37 0.50
N THR A 40 9.25 -18.60 -0.22
CA THR A 40 9.36 -18.45 -1.68
C THR A 40 9.69 -19.75 -2.41
N SER A 41 10.37 -20.69 -1.75
CA SER A 41 10.71 -22.01 -2.30
C SER A 41 9.54 -22.99 -2.18
N HIS A 42 9.30 -23.76 -3.25
CA HIS A 42 8.33 -24.85 -3.24
C HIS A 42 8.72 -25.95 -2.24
N ALA A 43 10.02 -26.27 -2.15
CA ALA A 43 10.51 -27.28 -1.20
C ALA A 43 10.31 -26.85 0.25
N VAL A 44 10.48 -25.55 0.53
CA VAL A 44 10.22 -24.97 1.86
C VAL A 44 8.72 -24.96 2.16
N ARG A 45 7.89 -24.60 1.17
CA ARG A 45 6.44 -24.64 1.29
C ARG A 45 5.95 -26.06 1.64
N ASP A 46 6.41 -27.07 0.91
CA ASP A 46 6.03 -28.47 1.15
C ASP A 46 6.52 -28.96 2.51
N ALA A 47 7.77 -28.62 2.88
CA ALA A 47 8.34 -28.96 4.18
C ALA A 47 7.52 -28.35 5.33
N LEU A 48 7.18 -27.07 5.24
CA LEU A 48 6.38 -26.39 6.24
C LEU A 48 4.96 -26.94 6.29
N LEU A 49 4.30 -27.17 5.15
CA LEU A 49 2.95 -27.77 5.10
C LEU A 49 2.93 -29.15 5.76
N ALA A 50 3.94 -29.99 5.49
CA ALA A 50 4.09 -31.29 6.12
C ALA A 50 4.32 -31.18 7.64
N MET A 51 4.99 -30.12 8.12
CA MET A 51 5.15 -29.85 9.55
C MET A 51 3.85 -29.32 10.20
N VAL A 52 3.20 -28.32 9.60
CA VAL A 52 2.08 -27.59 10.21
C VAL A 52 0.70 -28.22 9.97
N GLY A 53 0.61 -29.23 9.09
CA GLY A 53 -0.61 -29.98 8.83
C GLY A 53 -1.00 -30.97 9.95
N SER A 54 -0.15 -31.15 10.97
CA SER A 54 -0.44 -32.00 12.13
C SER A 54 -1.12 -31.19 13.26
N GLY A 55 -2.21 -31.71 13.84
CA GLY A 55 -2.97 -31.03 14.89
C GLY A 55 -2.17 -30.67 16.16
N HIS A 56 -1.02 -31.33 16.38
CA HIS A 56 -0.08 -31.01 17.46
C HIS A 56 0.54 -29.61 17.30
N VAL A 57 0.81 -29.16 16.07
CA VAL A 57 1.44 -27.86 15.80
C VAL A 57 0.46 -26.70 15.98
N LEU A 58 -0.83 -26.91 15.71
CA LEU A 58 -1.88 -25.92 15.96
C LEU A 58 -1.96 -25.54 17.45
N ASN A 59 -1.91 -26.55 18.33
CA ASN A 59 -1.93 -26.36 19.78
C ASN A 59 -0.61 -25.79 20.34
N ARG A 60 0.52 -26.01 19.67
CA ARG A 60 1.82 -25.43 20.06
C ARG A 60 1.81 -23.91 19.94
N TRP A 61 1.29 -23.36 18.85
CA TRP A 61 1.49 -21.95 18.49
C TRP A 61 0.27 -21.04 18.68
N SER A 62 -0.91 -21.57 18.99
CA SER A 62 -2.15 -20.76 19.06
C SER A 62 -3.00 -21.01 20.30
N GLY A 63 -3.83 -20.02 20.64
CA GLY A 63 -4.88 -20.17 21.65
C GLY A 63 -4.38 -20.22 23.10
N TYR A 64 -3.23 -19.63 23.43
CA TYR A 64 -2.87 -19.33 24.82
C TYR A 64 -3.16 -17.87 25.16
N ASP A 65 -3.39 -17.57 26.43
CA ASP A 65 -3.77 -16.24 26.89
C ASP A 65 -2.58 -15.24 26.86
N PRO A 66 -2.86 -13.92 26.94
CA PRO A 66 -1.81 -12.90 26.85
C PRO A 66 -0.72 -12.97 27.93
N ALA A 67 -0.98 -13.53 29.12
CA ALA A 67 0.05 -13.67 30.15
C ALA A 67 1.05 -14.78 29.79
N THR A 68 0.57 -15.89 29.21
CA THR A 68 1.42 -16.95 28.66
C THR A 68 2.31 -16.44 27.52
N ASP A 69 1.80 -15.55 26.65
CA ASP A 69 2.62 -14.91 25.62
C ASP A 69 3.71 -14.00 26.21
N ARG A 70 3.35 -13.15 27.18
CA ARG A 70 4.33 -12.28 27.86
C ARG A 70 5.44 -13.07 28.54
N ALA A 71 5.09 -14.17 29.22
CA ALA A 71 6.07 -15.05 29.85
C ALA A 71 6.99 -15.71 28.81
N ARG A 72 6.44 -16.15 27.68
CA ARG A 72 7.20 -16.74 26.57
C ARG A 72 8.16 -15.76 25.90
N VAL A 73 7.69 -14.55 25.58
CA VAL A 73 8.50 -13.48 25.00
C VAL A 73 9.64 -13.11 25.96
N ALA A 74 9.32 -12.91 27.24
CA ALA A 74 10.32 -12.60 28.27
C ALA A 74 11.39 -13.69 28.37
N LEU A 75 10.97 -14.95 28.35
CA LEU A 75 11.88 -16.10 28.37
C LEU A 75 12.83 -16.11 27.17
N LEU A 76 12.32 -15.90 25.95
CA LEU A 76 13.15 -15.87 24.74
C LEU A 76 14.12 -14.68 24.72
N GLN A 77 13.67 -13.48 25.11
CA GLN A 77 14.53 -12.31 25.22
C GLN A 77 15.67 -12.53 26.23
N LEU A 78 15.35 -13.10 27.39
CA LEU A 78 16.35 -13.38 28.42
C LEU A 78 17.33 -14.48 28.00
N TYR A 79 16.89 -15.48 27.21
CA TYR A 79 17.80 -16.45 26.61
C TYR A 79 18.80 -15.78 25.67
N VAL A 80 18.33 -14.87 24.80
CA VAL A 80 19.19 -14.09 23.89
C VAL A 80 20.19 -13.22 24.67
N GLU A 81 19.74 -12.59 25.75
CA GLU A 81 20.58 -11.74 26.59
C GLU A 81 21.63 -12.53 27.38
N HIS A 82 21.24 -13.66 27.97
CA HIS A 82 22.07 -14.40 28.92
C HIS A 82 22.86 -15.55 28.30
N GLY A 83 22.50 -16.03 27.11
CA GLY A 83 23.10 -17.22 26.50
C GLY A 83 22.62 -18.56 27.09
N ARG A 84 21.74 -18.52 28.10
CA ARG A 84 21.29 -19.67 28.90
C ARG A 84 19.95 -19.41 29.57
N ALA A 85 19.35 -20.44 30.16
CA ALA A 85 18.10 -20.36 30.89
C ALA A 85 18.12 -19.27 31.99
N PRO A 86 17.12 -18.38 32.03
CA PRO A 86 16.98 -17.40 33.10
C PRO A 86 16.35 -18.00 34.36
N ALA A 87 16.54 -17.33 35.49
CA ALA A 87 15.79 -17.62 36.72
C ALA A 87 14.33 -17.18 36.58
N MET A 88 13.40 -17.85 37.28
CA MET A 88 11.97 -17.52 37.27
C MET A 88 11.68 -16.06 37.66
N ALA A 89 12.40 -15.53 38.65
CA ALA A 89 12.27 -14.13 39.07
C ALA A 89 12.60 -13.13 37.93
N ALA A 90 13.57 -13.46 37.07
CA ALA A 90 13.91 -12.62 35.92
C ALA A 90 12.80 -12.63 34.87
N ILE A 91 12.15 -13.78 34.65
CA ILE A 91 11.00 -13.89 33.75
C ILE A 91 9.82 -13.08 34.31
N ALA A 92 9.52 -13.22 35.60
CA ALA A 92 8.46 -12.49 36.28
C ALA A 92 8.62 -10.97 36.09
N ASN A 93 9.82 -10.46 36.39
CA ASN A 93 10.16 -9.06 36.24
C ASN A 93 10.01 -8.59 34.78
N ARG A 94 10.62 -9.31 33.82
CA ARG A 94 10.55 -8.93 32.40
C ARG A 94 9.15 -8.98 31.81
N ALA A 95 8.33 -9.95 32.24
CA ALA A 95 6.96 -10.12 31.76
C ALA A 95 5.94 -9.20 32.46
N GLY A 96 6.36 -8.45 33.49
CA GLY A 96 5.45 -7.66 34.32
C GLY A 96 4.45 -8.53 35.11
N LEU A 97 4.89 -9.70 35.57
CA LEU A 97 4.09 -10.69 36.28
C LEU A 97 4.59 -10.86 37.72
N GLY A 98 3.72 -11.27 38.63
CA GLY A 98 4.14 -11.72 39.96
C GLY A 98 4.89 -13.06 39.86
N GLU A 99 5.90 -13.28 40.70
CA GLU A 99 6.72 -14.52 40.65
C GLU A 99 5.89 -15.80 40.79
N ALA A 100 4.86 -15.80 41.64
CA ALA A 100 3.94 -16.93 41.82
C ALA A 100 3.11 -17.25 40.57
N ALA A 101 2.97 -16.32 39.62
CA ALA A 101 2.24 -16.54 38.37
C ALA A 101 3.09 -17.21 37.30
N VAL A 102 4.43 -17.24 37.42
CA VAL A 102 5.33 -17.78 36.39
C VAL A 102 5.27 -19.32 36.29
N PRO A 103 5.31 -20.10 37.38
CA PRO A 103 5.27 -21.57 37.31
C PRO A 103 4.10 -22.16 36.52
N PRO A 104 2.82 -21.75 36.73
CA PRO A 104 1.71 -22.31 35.95
C PRO A 104 1.76 -21.95 34.46
N LEU A 105 2.28 -20.77 34.10
CA LEU A 105 2.46 -20.35 32.70
C LEU A 105 3.58 -21.14 32.01
N LEU A 106 4.68 -21.40 32.72
CA LEU A 106 5.76 -22.27 32.22
C LEU A 106 5.29 -23.72 32.07
N ASP A 107 4.44 -24.22 32.96
CA ASP A 107 3.86 -25.55 32.81
C ASP A 107 2.90 -25.62 31.61
N GLU A 108 2.16 -24.54 31.32
CA GLU A 108 1.39 -24.44 30.07
C GLU A 108 2.29 -24.46 28.83
N LEU A 109 3.34 -23.64 28.81
CA LEU A 109 4.31 -23.63 27.72
C LEU A 109 5.03 -24.98 27.56
N ARG A 110 5.27 -25.71 28.66
CA ARG A 110 5.79 -27.08 28.63
C ARG A 110 4.79 -28.06 28.00
N ARG A 111 3.50 -28.00 28.36
CA ARG A 111 2.44 -28.84 27.74
C ARG A 111 2.29 -28.55 26.25
N ARG A 112 2.56 -27.32 25.83
CA ARG A 112 2.59 -26.89 24.42
C ARG A 112 3.92 -27.15 23.73
N ASP A 113 4.90 -27.71 24.46
CA ASP A 113 6.21 -28.04 23.93
C ASP A 113 6.98 -26.83 23.38
N LEU A 114 6.96 -25.74 24.15
CA LEU A 114 7.74 -24.53 23.91
C LEU A 114 8.84 -24.34 24.97
N VAL A 115 8.77 -25.08 26.08
CA VAL A 115 9.71 -25.01 27.21
C VAL A 115 10.05 -26.42 27.68
N VAL A 116 11.32 -26.60 28.04
CA VAL A 116 11.85 -27.85 28.61
C VAL A 116 12.22 -27.61 30.06
N LEU A 117 11.64 -28.41 30.95
CA LEU A 117 11.90 -28.35 32.39
C LEU A 117 12.60 -29.63 32.87
N ASP A 118 13.60 -29.46 33.72
CA ASP A 118 14.26 -30.51 34.52
C ASP A 118 13.93 -30.24 36.00
N GLY A 119 12.88 -30.90 36.50
CA GLY A 119 12.21 -30.48 37.74
C GLY A 119 11.58 -29.08 37.56
N GLU A 120 11.96 -28.14 38.40
CA GLU A 120 11.52 -26.72 38.32
C GLU A 120 12.48 -25.86 37.48
N ARG A 121 13.61 -26.41 37.04
CA ARG A 121 14.64 -25.68 36.28
C ARG A 121 14.33 -25.69 34.79
N ILE A 122 14.38 -24.52 34.16
CA ILE A 122 14.32 -24.40 32.70
C ILE A 122 15.66 -24.86 32.13
N VAL A 123 15.62 -25.79 31.17
CA VAL A 123 16.81 -26.29 30.45
C VAL A 123 16.72 -26.08 28.93
N GLY A 124 15.60 -25.54 28.46
CA GLY A 124 15.40 -25.13 27.08
C GLY A 124 14.13 -24.31 26.88
N ALA A 125 14.12 -23.46 25.87
CA ALA A 125 12.97 -22.67 25.44
C ALA A 125 13.04 -22.53 23.91
N TYR A 126 12.17 -23.23 23.19
CA TYR A 126 12.24 -23.38 21.73
C TYR A 126 12.34 -22.01 21.03
N PRO A 127 13.42 -21.70 20.26
CA PRO A 127 14.43 -22.62 19.67
C PRO A 127 15.74 -22.86 20.47
N PHE A 128 15.90 -22.31 21.68
CA PHE A 128 17.13 -22.36 22.48
C PHE A 128 17.20 -23.53 23.47
N THR A 129 18.42 -23.96 23.79
CA THR A 129 18.68 -24.98 24.84
C THR A 129 19.93 -24.65 25.63
N ASP A 130 20.01 -25.12 26.88
CA ASP A 130 21.25 -25.07 27.67
C ASP A 130 22.23 -26.19 27.28
N GLN A 131 21.77 -27.19 26.53
CA GLN A 131 22.58 -28.33 26.11
C GLN A 131 23.30 -28.04 24.80
N ASP A 132 24.60 -28.35 24.71
CA ASP A 132 25.29 -28.30 23.43
C ASP A 132 24.82 -29.47 22.54
N ARG A 133 24.01 -29.13 21.54
CA ARG A 133 23.50 -30.05 20.52
C ARG A 133 24.33 -30.03 19.23
N GLY A 134 25.44 -29.29 19.21
CA GLY A 134 26.28 -29.10 18.04
C GLY A 134 25.77 -28.02 17.07
N TYR A 135 24.93 -27.10 17.54
CA TYR A 135 24.39 -25.97 16.77
C TYR A 135 24.62 -24.67 17.54
N GLN A 136 25.86 -24.19 17.52
CA GLN A 136 26.29 -23.00 18.25
C GLN A 136 26.05 -21.76 17.41
N VAL A 137 25.19 -20.86 17.89
CA VAL A 137 24.86 -19.58 17.25
C VAL A 137 25.57 -18.46 18.00
N THR A 138 26.46 -17.76 17.30
CA THR A 138 27.23 -16.64 17.83
C THR A 138 26.62 -15.32 17.35
N LEU A 139 26.37 -14.43 18.31
CA LEU A 139 25.88 -13.07 18.11
C LEU A 139 26.58 -12.15 19.10
N ASP A 140 27.12 -11.02 18.64
CA ASP A 140 27.73 -9.99 19.52
C ASP A 140 28.73 -10.57 20.54
N GLY A 141 29.51 -11.59 20.14
CA GLY A 141 30.48 -12.28 20.99
C GLY A 141 29.90 -13.27 22.01
N ARG A 142 28.58 -13.48 22.02
CA ARG A 142 27.88 -14.46 22.87
C ARG A 142 27.54 -15.70 22.07
N VAL A 143 27.59 -16.86 22.74
CA VAL A 143 27.23 -18.15 22.14
C VAL A 143 25.91 -18.64 22.73
N LEU A 144 24.98 -18.97 21.85
CA LEU A 144 23.67 -19.57 22.12
C LEU A 144 23.67 -20.99 21.55
N ASN A 145 23.02 -21.95 22.22
CA ASN A 145 22.81 -23.27 21.63
C ASN A 145 21.39 -23.35 21.05
N ALA A 146 21.29 -23.72 19.78
CA ALA A 146 20.02 -24.04 19.14
C ALA A 146 19.70 -25.53 19.29
N MET A 147 18.40 -25.87 19.31
CA MET A 147 17.98 -27.25 19.46
C MET A 147 18.24 -28.10 18.20
N CYS A 148 18.16 -27.52 16.99
CA CYS A 148 18.58 -28.17 15.74
C CYS A 148 19.01 -27.22 14.61
N ALA A 149 19.21 -27.77 13.41
CA ALA A 149 19.69 -27.02 12.25
C ALA A 149 18.76 -25.88 11.79
N VAL A 150 17.45 -26.13 11.66
CA VAL A 150 16.48 -25.09 11.25
C VAL A 150 16.29 -24.03 12.33
N ASP A 151 16.35 -24.44 13.59
CA ASP A 151 16.31 -23.56 14.75
C ASP A 151 17.50 -22.60 14.73
N ALA A 152 18.71 -23.11 14.47
CA ALA A 152 19.92 -22.30 14.37
C ALA A 152 19.82 -21.24 13.27
N LEU A 153 19.26 -21.61 12.12
CA LEU A 153 19.06 -20.71 10.99
C LEU A 153 18.00 -19.65 11.26
N GLY A 154 16.95 -19.97 12.02
CA GLY A 154 15.87 -19.04 12.33
C GLY A 154 16.20 -17.97 13.38
N ILE A 155 17.17 -18.22 14.27
CA ILE A 155 17.48 -17.34 15.41
C ILE A 155 17.83 -15.92 14.97
N GLY A 156 18.63 -15.75 13.91
CA GLY A 156 19.05 -14.42 13.45
C GLY A 156 17.87 -13.54 13.04
N ALA A 157 16.93 -14.10 12.27
CA ALA A 157 15.72 -13.39 11.88
C ALA A 157 14.74 -13.18 13.04
N MET A 158 14.67 -14.11 13.99
CA MET A 158 13.86 -13.97 15.20
C MET A 158 14.28 -12.74 16.02
N ILE A 159 15.58 -12.47 16.13
CA ILE A 159 16.12 -11.37 16.95
C ILE A 159 16.50 -10.13 16.12
N ASP A 160 16.27 -10.15 14.81
CA ASP A 160 16.64 -9.10 13.84
C ASP A 160 18.14 -8.74 13.93
N ARG A 161 19.01 -9.76 13.91
CA ARG A 161 20.48 -9.61 13.93
C ARG A 161 21.20 -10.63 13.06
N ASP A 162 22.39 -10.24 12.62
CA ASP A 162 23.31 -11.13 11.92
C ASP A 162 24.01 -12.08 12.89
N ILE A 163 24.04 -13.35 12.54
CA ILE A 163 24.58 -14.44 13.35
C ILE A 163 25.61 -15.27 12.58
N SER A 164 26.49 -15.92 13.33
CA SER A 164 27.37 -16.99 12.83
C SER A 164 27.01 -18.32 13.48
N ILE A 165 26.83 -19.37 12.70
CA ILE A 165 26.47 -20.71 13.16
C ILE A 165 27.70 -21.61 12.97
N ALA A 166 28.12 -22.26 14.04
CA ALA A 166 29.12 -23.32 14.02
C ALA A 166 28.45 -24.66 14.31
N SER A 167 28.61 -25.62 13.40
CA SER A 167 28.05 -26.96 13.52
C SER A 167 28.98 -28.01 12.92
N ARG A 168 28.54 -29.27 12.89
CA ARG A 168 29.27 -30.39 12.30
C ARG A 168 28.35 -31.19 11.39
N CYS A 169 28.91 -31.68 10.30
CA CYS A 169 28.20 -32.61 9.43
C CYS A 169 27.78 -33.87 10.19
N ARG A 170 26.49 -34.19 10.15
CA ARG A 170 25.93 -35.35 10.83
C ARG A 170 26.47 -36.69 10.33
N HIS A 171 27.02 -36.74 9.12
CA HIS A 171 27.59 -37.94 8.53
C HIS A 171 29.06 -38.16 8.89
N CYS A 172 29.93 -37.17 8.67
CA CYS A 172 31.38 -37.31 8.77
C CYS A 172 32.03 -36.52 9.91
N GLY A 173 31.28 -35.68 10.63
CA GLY A 173 31.78 -34.85 11.73
C GLY A 173 32.61 -33.62 11.34
N ALA A 174 32.83 -33.39 10.03
CA ALA A 174 33.54 -32.22 9.53
C ALA A 174 32.81 -30.91 9.89
N PRO A 175 33.54 -29.81 10.14
CA PRO A 175 32.93 -28.54 10.55
C PRO A 175 32.06 -27.96 9.43
N ILE A 176 30.96 -27.33 9.84
CA ILE A 176 30.08 -26.53 8.99
C ILE A 176 29.96 -25.14 9.63
N ARG A 177 30.20 -24.09 8.85
CA ARG A 177 30.07 -22.70 9.28
C ARG A 177 29.11 -21.97 8.37
N ILE A 178 28.18 -21.22 8.96
CA ILE A 178 27.18 -20.46 8.23
C ILE A 178 27.16 -19.06 8.83
N THR A 179 27.23 -18.02 8.02
CA THR A 179 27.08 -16.63 8.47
C THR A 179 25.92 -15.99 7.76
N THR A 180 25.24 -15.08 8.44
CA THR A 180 24.08 -14.36 7.90
C THR A 180 24.37 -12.87 7.82
N ARG A 181 23.60 -12.18 6.97
CA ARG A 181 23.59 -10.73 6.78
C ARG A 181 22.14 -10.24 6.66
N ASP A 182 21.97 -8.93 6.63
CA ASP A 182 20.66 -8.28 6.55
C ASP A 182 19.74 -8.68 7.72
N ARG A 183 20.29 -8.58 8.92
CA ARG A 183 19.60 -8.87 10.19
C ARG A 183 19.12 -10.32 10.22
N GLY A 184 20.00 -11.23 9.83
CA GLY A 184 19.75 -12.67 9.82
C GLY A 184 18.83 -13.16 8.70
N ARG A 185 18.49 -12.31 7.71
CA ARG A 185 17.52 -12.66 6.65
C ARG A 185 18.13 -13.34 5.43
N VAL A 186 19.43 -13.15 5.20
CA VAL A 186 20.13 -13.66 4.00
C VAL A 186 21.45 -14.31 4.41
N LEU A 187 21.90 -15.34 3.69
CA LEU A 187 23.23 -15.88 3.89
C LEU A 187 24.32 -14.89 3.46
N ALA A 188 25.35 -14.78 4.29
CA ALA A 188 26.59 -14.08 3.97
C ALA A 188 27.63 -15.07 3.42
N ASP A 189 27.83 -16.20 4.10
CA ASP A 189 28.74 -17.27 3.68
C ASP A 189 28.34 -18.65 4.24
N VAL A 190 28.72 -19.71 3.54
CA VAL A 190 28.51 -21.11 3.93
C VAL A 190 29.76 -21.92 3.61
N GLU A 191 30.31 -22.58 4.62
CA GLU A 191 31.49 -23.43 4.50
C GLU A 191 31.18 -24.84 5.07
N PRO A 192 31.29 -25.92 4.27
CA PRO A 192 31.56 -25.92 2.84
C PRO A 192 30.35 -25.42 2.03
N ARG A 193 30.59 -24.80 0.87
CA ARG A 193 29.53 -24.26 -0.02
C ARG A 193 28.52 -25.31 -0.50
N THR A 194 28.90 -26.59 -0.45
CA THR A 194 28.05 -27.73 -0.81
C THR A 194 27.13 -28.17 0.32
N ALA A 195 27.16 -27.51 1.48
CA ALA A 195 26.37 -27.91 2.62
C ALA A 195 24.87 -27.90 2.32
N VAL A 196 24.15 -28.85 2.93
CA VAL A 196 22.71 -29.02 2.83
C VAL A 196 22.12 -29.33 4.20
N MET A 197 20.81 -29.17 4.33
CA MET A 197 20.06 -29.50 5.54
C MET A 197 19.04 -30.59 5.25
N TRP A 198 18.87 -31.51 6.20
CA TRP A 198 17.69 -32.39 6.24
C TRP A 198 16.68 -31.82 7.23
N GLN A 199 15.45 -31.62 6.78
CA GLN A 199 14.32 -31.20 7.60
C GLN A 199 13.39 -32.41 7.83
N SER A 200 13.38 -32.96 9.04
CA SER A 200 12.46 -34.05 9.38
C SER A 200 11.03 -33.54 9.58
N VAL A 201 10.04 -34.40 9.29
CA VAL A 201 8.61 -34.10 9.50
C VAL A 201 7.89 -35.08 10.44
N ARG A 202 8.60 -36.03 11.06
CA ARG A 202 8.03 -36.84 12.15
C ARG A 202 7.97 -36.04 13.44
N TYR A 203 6.75 -35.76 13.89
CA TYR A 203 6.42 -35.41 15.29
C TYR A 203 5.62 -36.52 16.00
N GLU A 204 5.42 -37.67 15.34
CA GLU A 204 4.73 -38.80 15.95
C GLU A 204 5.58 -39.36 17.09
N ASP A 205 5.03 -39.27 18.30
CA ASP A 205 5.55 -39.71 19.60
C ASP A 205 6.65 -38.88 20.28
N ALA A 206 7.06 -37.73 19.74
CA ALA A 206 8.08 -36.89 20.40
C ALA A 206 7.89 -35.38 20.16
N CYS A 207 7.80 -34.59 21.25
CA CYS A 207 7.56 -33.15 21.18
C CYS A 207 8.87 -32.40 20.78
N ALA A 208 8.86 -31.39 19.91
CA ALA A 208 10.05 -30.66 19.42
C ALA A 208 10.99 -30.14 20.51
N ALA A 209 10.45 -29.49 21.55
CA ALA A 209 11.25 -28.98 22.66
C ALA A 209 11.69 -30.12 23.60
N SER A 210 10.86 -31.14 23.85
CA SER A 210 11.23 -32.25 24.76
C SER A 210 12.10 -33.36 24.13
N SER A 211 11.95 -33.60 22.82
CA SER A 211 12.66 -34.60 22.01
C SER A 211 13.89 -34.06 21.29
N LEU A 212 14.02 -32.72 21.23
CA LEU A 212 15.20 -31.99 20.77
C LEU A 212 15.71 -32.51 19.42
N CYS A 213 14.84 -32.39 18.41
CA CYS A 213 15.07 -32.50 16.96
C CYS A 213 16.25 -33.40 16.55
N THR A 214 16.06 -34.71 16.74
CA THR A 214 17.07 -35.76 16.65
C THR A 214 17.65 -36.00 15.26
N THR A 215 16.93 -35.58 14.20
CA THR A 215 17.27 -35.89 12.80
C THR A 215 17.30 -34.68 11.87
N THR A 216 16.84 -33.51 12.31
CA THR A 216 17.01 -32.24 11.57
C THR A 216 18.44 -31.73 11.72
N ALA A 217 19.26 -31.86 10.68
CA ALA A 217 20.70 -31.70 10.77
C ALA A 217 21.37 -31.18 9.48
N PHE A 218 22.59 -30.67 9.63
CA PHE A 218 23.45 -30.24 8.51
C PHE A 218 24.34 -31.37 7.98
N PHE A 219 24.61 -31.32 6.68
CA PHE A 219 25.50 -32.22 5.96
C PHE A 219 26.44 -31.43 5.04
N CYS A 220 27.68 -31.88 4.87
CA CYS A 220 28.63 -31.19 3.97
C CYS A 220 28.22 -31.24 2.51
N SER A 221 27.39 -32.22 2.10
CA SER A 221 26.98 -32.45 0.72
C SER A 221 25.75 -33.35 0.66
N ASP A 222 25.11 -33.40 -0.51
CA ASP A 222 24.04 -34.35 -0.83
C ASP A 222 24.48 -35.81 -0.72
N ASP A 223 25.75 -36.12 -1.02
CA ASP A 223 26.29 -37.48 -0.88
C ASP A 223 26.34 -37.91 0.59
N HIS A 224 26.75 -37.00 1.48
CA HIS A 224 26.79 -37.26 2.92
C HIS A 224 25.38 -37.41 3.50
N LEU A 225 24.43 -36.58 3.07
CA LEU A 225 23.02 -36.74 3.42
C LEU A 225 22.50 -38.09 2.94
N SER A 226 22.73 -38.44 1.68
CA SER A 226 22.27 -39.71 1.10
C SER A 226 22.89 -40.92 1.80
N ALA A 227 24.17 -40.87 2.14
CA ALA A 227 24.87 -41.93 2.86
C ALA A 227 24.38 -42.09 4.30
N TRP A 228 24.03 -40.98 4.96
CA TRP A 228 23.41 -41.02 6.28
C TRP A 228 21.99 -41.61 6.22
N ARG A 229 21.17 -41.21 5.24
CA ARG A 229 19.81 -41.73 5.02
C ARG A 229 19.78 -43.22 4.66
N ARG A 230 20.80 -43.76 3.97
CA ARG A 230 20.86 -45.21 3.71
C ARG A 230 21.07 -46.04 4.99
N LYS A 231 21.63 -45.45 6.05
CA LYS A 231 21.92 -46.13 7.33
C LYS A 231 20.81 -45.96 8.38
N HIS A 232 19.89 -45.02 8.18
CA HIS A 232 18.80 -44.69 9.09
C HIS A 232 17.50 -44.81 8.30
N SER A 233 16.67 -45.81 8.62
CA SER A 233 15.46 -46.26 7.90
C SER A 233 14.95 -45.33 6.77
N THR A 234 14.80 -45.86 5.56
CA THR A 234 14.25 -45.15 4.39
C THR A 234 12.85 -44.58 4.60
N ASP A 235 12.17 -45.01 5.66
CA ASP A 235 10.81 -44.61 6.01
C ASP A 235 10.75 -43.33 6.86
N GLU A 236 11.87 -42.67 7.15
CA GLU A 236 11.85 -41.36 7.82
C GLU A 236 11.47 -40.25 6.82
N PRO A 237 10.25 -39.67 6.93
CA PRO A 237 9.80 -38.62 6.05
C PRO A 237 10.54 -37.32 6.39
N GLY A 238 10.97 -36.61 5.35
CA GLY A 238 11.65 -35.34 5.49
C GLY A 238 12.05 -34.77 4.14
N PHE A 239 12.56 -33.53 4.18
CA PHE A 239 12.89 -32.74 3.01
C PHE A 239 14.38 -32.43 3.02
N ARG A 240 15.02 -32.64 1.86
CA ARG A 240 16.35 -32.09 1.61
C ARG A 240 16.18 -30.62 1.25
N LEU A 241 16.81 -29.73 2.00
CA LEU A 241 16.84 -28.29 1.75
C LEU A 241 18.29 -27.83 1.52
N SER A 242 18.49 -26.86 0.62
CA SER A 242 19.73 -26.07 0.63
C SER A 242 19.81 -25.24 1.91
N ILE A 243 20.99 -24.67 2.23
CA ILE A 243 21.11 -23.80 3.41
C ILE A 243 20.26 -22.54 3.26
N ASP A 244 20.13 -21.99 2.05
CA ASP A 244 19.24 -20.85 1.78
C ASP A 244 17.77 -21.21 2.04
N GLU A 245 17.33 -22.38 1.57
CA GLU A 245 15.98 -22.89 1.85
C GLU A 245 15.77 -23.22 3.34
N GLY A 246 16.79 -23.73 4.01
CA GLY A 246 16.76 -23.92 5.47
C GLY A 246 16.65 -22.59 6.22
N LEU A 247 17.33 -21.54 5.75
CA LEU A 247 17.23 -20.19 6.30
C LEU A 247 15.82 -19.63 6.08
N GLU A 248 15.26 -19.82 4.89
CA GLU A 248 13.89 -19.46 4.58
C GLU A 248 12.87 -20.16 5.51
N ALA A 249 13.02 -21.47 5.70
CA ALA A 249 12.19 -22.25 6.63
C ALA A 249 12.31 -21.73 8.07
N GLY A 250 13.54 -21.49 8.54
CA GLY A 250 13.79 -20.92 9.87
C GLY A 250 13.18 -19.53 10.04
N ARG A 251 13.24 -18.66 9.01
CA ARG A 251 12.62 -17.33 9.04
C ARG A 251 11.10 -17.42 9.17
N ALA A 252 10.47 -18.29 8.39
CA ALA A 252 9.01 -18.48 8.43
C ALA A 252 8.53 -19.01 9.79
N LEU A 253 9.32 -19.87 10.43
CA LEU A 253 9.00 -20.46 11.74
C LEU A 253 9.26 -19.50 12.90
N PHE A 254 10.41 -18.80 12.90
CA PHE A 254 10.90 -18.11 14.09
C PHE A 254 10.88 -16.59 14.02
N GLY A 255 10.95 -16.02 12.82
CA GLY A 255 10.88 -14.56 12.61
C GLY A 255 9.75 -13.88 13.38
N PRO A 256 8.51 -14.42 13.39
CA PRO A 256 7.39 -13.86 14.13
C PRO A 256 7.57 -13.83 15.66
N SER A 257 8.43 -14.67 16.24
CA SER A 257 8.44 -14.94 17.69
C SER A 257 8.78 -13.73 18.55
N LEU A 258 9.69 -12.85 18.10
CA LEU A 258 10.03 -11.59 18.78
C LEU A 258 9.82 -10.33 17.91
N ALA A 259 9.25 -10.50 16.70
CA ALA A 259 8.95 -9.39 15.80
C ALA A 259 8.06 -8.32 16.46
N GLY A 260 8.42 -7.05 16.27
CA GLY A 260 7.66 -5.89 16.76
C GLY A 260 7.79 -5.60 18.26
N LEU A 261 8.54 -6.41 19.00
CA LEU A 261 8.72 -6.29 20.45
C LEU A 261 10.15 -5.83 20.72
N GLY A 262 10.38 -4.52 20.74
CA GLY A 262 11.72 -3.91 20.80
C GLY A 262 12.70 -4.62 21.75
N VAL A 263 13.75 -5.22 21.18
CA VAL A 263 14.83 -5.86 21.93
C VAL A 263 16.07 -4.94 21.89
N ILE A 264 16.40 -4.41 23.08
CA ILE A 264 17.60 -3.69 23.55
C ILE A 264 17.79 -2.21 23.06
N PRO A 265 18.11 -1.24 23.97
CA PRO A 265 18.21 0.19 23.64
C PRO A 265 19.40 0.55 22.74
N ARG A 266 19.16 1.57 21.91
CA ARG A 266 20.06 2.17 20.91
C ARG A 266 21.04 3.18 21.57
N PRO A 267 22.34 3.21 21.24
CA PRO A 267 23.18 4.40 21.49
C PRO A 267 22.76 5.56 20.57
N PRO A 268 23.09 6.82 20.90
CA PRO A 268 22.53 7.99 20.23
C PRO A 268 22.83 8.00 18.73
N ALA A 269 21.82 8.38 17.96
CA ALA A 269 21.90 8.45 16.50
C ALA A 269 22.78 9.62 16.04
N ASP A 270 23.72 9.34 15.13
CA ASP A 270 24.18 10.32 14.15
C ASP A 270 23.13 10.44 13.03
N PRO A 271 22.87 11.65 12.52
CA PRO A 271 21.73 11.93 11.65
C PRO A 271 22.10 11.78 10.17
N GLU A 272 22.21 10.56 9.65
CA GLU A 272 22.18 10.32 8.19
C GLU A 272 21.50 8.98 7.82
N SER A 273 20.38 9.07 7.09
CA SER A 273 19.91 8.22 5.96
C SER A 273 19.98 6.68 6.10
N LYS A 274 18.93 5.85 5.90
CA LYS A 274 18.10 5.66 4.69
C LYS A 274 16.94 4.69 4.94
N SER A 275 15.91 4.84 4.11
CA SER A 275 14.69 4.04 3.88
C SER A 275 14.93 2.52 3.68
N PRO A 276 13.90 1.65 3.82
CA PRO A 276 14.05 0.22 3.60
C PRO A 276 14.31 -0.06 2.10
N ALA A 277 15.46 -0.66 1.82
CA ALA A 277 15.88 -1.04 0.48
C ALA A 277 14.99 -2.17 -0.06
N VAL A 278 14.20 -1.87 -1.09
CA VAL A 278 13.78 -2.87 -2.07
C VAL A 278 15.06 -3.43 -2.67
N ALA A 279 15.30 -4.73 -2.49
CA ALA A 279 16.55 -5.37 -2.88
C ALA A 279 16.92 -5.02 -4.33
N ASN A 280 18.01 -4.27 -4.51
CA ASN A 280 18.66 -4.05 -5.80
C ASN A 280 19.01 -5.43 -6.38
N ARG A 281 18.20 -5.95 -7.31
CA ARG A 281 18.57 -7.15 -8.08
C ARG A 281 19.83 -6.79 -8.89
N SER A 282 20.91 -7.55 -8.69
CA SER A 282 22.10 -7.46 -9.53
C SER A 282 21.72 -7.60 -11.00
N PHE A 283 22.28 -6.74 -11.86
CA PHE A 283 22.10 -6.79 -13.30
C PHE A 283 22.39 -8.21 -13.80
N ARG A 284 21.37 -8.95 -14.24
CA ARG A 284 21.61 -10.12 -15.08
C ARG A 284 22.16 -9.59 -16.40
N THR A 285 23.41 -9.91 -16.71
CA THR A 285 23.99 -9.70 -18.05
C THR A 285 23.32 -10.66 -19.03
N ASN A 286 22.07 -10.41 -19.41
CA ASN A 286 21.39 -11.19 -20.45
C ASN A 286 20.66 -10.24 -21.38
N GLY A 287 21.43 -9.57 -22.24
CA GLY A 287 20.89 -8.99 -23.46
C GLY A 287 21.04 -9.99 -24.59
N ARG A 288 19.93 -10.29 -25.29
CA ARG A 288 20.00 -10.70 -26.70
C ARG A 288 20.71 -9.63 -27.57
N ASN A 289 20.96 -8.42 -27.02
CA ASN A 289 21.63 -7.27 -27.63
C ASN A 289 22.73 -6.66 -26.73
N GLY A 290 23.81 -7.39 -26.41
CA GLY A 290 25.07 -6.77 -25.95
C GLY A 290 25.04 -5.94 -24.65
N GLY A 291 24.10 -6.16 -23.73
CA GLY A 291 24.07 -5.54 -22.39
C GLY A 291 23.17 -4.30 -22.22
N ALA A 292 22.40 -3.91 -23.24
CA ALA A 292 21.40 -2.83 -23.14
C ALA A 292 20.01 -3.37 -22.78
N TYR A 293 19.22 -2.57 -22.04
CA TYR A 293 17.79 -2.82 -21.83
C TYR A 293 16.99 -2.40 -23.05
N ASP A 294 15.91 -3.12 -23.35
CA ASP A 294 14.99 -2.72 -24.43
C ASP A 294 14.27 -1.41 -24.04
N LEU A 295 13.92 -1.27 -22.76
CA LEU A 295 13.21 -0.12 -22.21
C LEU A 295 13.74 0.28 -20.83
N VAL A 296 13.96 1.57 -20.63
CA VAL A 296 14.14 2.16 -19.29
C VAL A 296 12.90 2.97 -18.94
N VAL A 297 12.40 2.80 -17.71
CA VAL A 297 11.28 3.55 -17.17
C VAL A 297 11.74 4.33 -15.95
N ILE A 298 11.61 5.66 -15.98
CA ILE A 298 12.01 6.54 -14.88
C ILE A 298 10.76 6.93 -14.07
N GLY A 299 10.70 6.55 -12.81
CA GLY A 299 9.60 6.78 -11.89
C GLY A 299 8.88 5.47 -11.56
N ALA A 300 8.76 5.15 -10.27
CA ALA A 300 8.18 3.89 -9.77
C ALA A 300 6.76 4.06 -9.19
N GLY A 301 5.98 4.99 -9.76
CA GLY A 301 4.54 5.14 -9.50
C GLY A 301 3.68 4.26 -10.41
N SER A 302 2.36 4.46 -10.41
CA SER A 302 1.43 3.64 -11.21
C SER A 302 1.70 3.68 -12.72
N ALA A 303 2.08 4.84 -13.28
CA ALA A 303 2.51 4.95 -14.68
C ALA A 303 3.76 4.10 -14.94
N GLY A 304 4.77 4.21 -14.08
CA GLY A 304 6.01 3.45 -14.22
C GLY A 304 5.79 1.94 -14.17
N PHE A 305 5.05 1.46 -13.18
CA PHE A 305 4.69 0.05 -13.07
C PHE A 305 3.86 -0.42 -14.27
N SER A 306 2.90 0.39 -14.73
CA SER A 306 2.08 0.03 -15.90
C SER A 306 2.93 -0.10 -17.17
N ALA A 307 3.85 0.83 -17.42
CA ALA A 307 4.78 0.75 -18.55
C ALA A 307 5.69 -0.48 -18.45
N SER A 308 6.31 -0.69 -17.28
CA SER A 308 7.26 -1.78 -17.08
C SER A 308 6.62 -3.15 -17.21
N ILE A 309 5.45 -3.36 -16.59
CA ILE A 309 4.71 -4.63 -16.71
C ILE A 309 4.25 -4.84 -18.16
N THR A 310 3.67 -3.82 -18.80
CA THR A 310 3.22 -3.91 -20.20
C THR A 310 4.34 -4.28 -21.16
N ALA A 311 5.55 -3.75 -20.93
CA ALA A 311 6.73 -4.05 -21.73
C ALA A 311 7.27 -5.46 -21.44
N ALA A 312 7.36 -5.85 -20.16
CA ALA A 312 7.81 -7.17 -19.75
C ALA A 312 6.88 -8.29 -20.26
N ASP A 313 5.56 -8.07 -20.27
CA ASP A 313 4.56 -9.00 -20.83
C ASP A 313 4.73 -9.21 -22.34
N GLN A 314 5.38 -8.27 -23.04
CA GLN A 314 5.75 -8.38 -24.46
C GLN A 314 7.16 -8.95 -24.66
N GLY A 315 7.81 -9.42 -23.58
CA GLY A 315 9.13 -10.03 -23.60
C GLY A 315 10.30 -9.06 -23.51
N ALA A 316 10.06 -7.76 -23.35
CA ALA A 316 11.12 -6.76 -23.25
C ALA A 316 11.88 -6.86 -21.92
N GLN A 317 13.18 -6.61 -21.94
CA GLN A 317 13.97 -6.38 -20.73
C GLN A 317 13.85 -4.92 -20.30
N VAL A 318 13.37 -4.70 -19.08
CA VAL A 318 13.05 -3.37 -18.54
C VAL A 318 13.91 -3.04 -17.34
N ALA A 319 14.52 -1.85 -17.31
CA ALA A 319 15.00 -1.27 -16.06
C ALA A 319 13.96 -0.25 -15.55
N LEU A 320 13.36 -0.52 -14.39
CA LEU A 320 12.48 0.40 -13.69
C LEU A 320 13.28 1.15 -12.63
N ILE A 321 13.36 2.46 -12.76
CA ILE A 321 14.15 3.31 -11.87
C ILE A 321 13.20 4.10 -10.97
N GLY A 322 13.26 3.84 -9.66
CA GLY A 322 12.50 4.57 -8.66
C GLY A 322 13.37 5.57 -7.92
N SER A 323 12.75 6.64 -7.41
CA SER A 323 13.37 7.55 -6.46
C SER A 323 12.35 7.87 -5.36
N GLY A 324 12.74 7.68 -4.11
CA GLY A 324 11.84 7.81 -2.96
C GLY A 324 10.97 6.56 -2.73
N THR A 325 9.82 6.72 -2.09
CA THR A 325 8.96 5.59 -1.73
C THR A 325 8.32 4.96 -2.97
N ILE A 326 8.56 3.66 -3.16
CA ILE A 326 7.97 2.87 -4.25
C ILE A 326 6.43 2.93 -4.23
N GLY A 327 5.82 2.92 -5.41
CA GLY A 327 4.38 3.12 -5.61
C GLY A 327 3.98 4.58 -5.85
N GLY A 328 4.89 5.54 -5.64
CA GLY A 328 4.69 6.95 -5.97
C GLY A 328 3.54 7.60 -5.20
N THR A 329 2.86 8.58 -5.81
CA THR A 329 1.85 9.40 -5.12
C THR A 329 0.60 8.64 -4.72
N CYS A 330 0.00 7.87 -5.64
CA CYS A 330 -1.37 7.34 -5.49
C CYS A 330 -1.55 6.49 -4.22
N VAL A 331 -0.66 5.52 -4.00
CA VAL A 331 -0.76 4.61 -2.85
C VAL A 331 -0.25 5.26 -1.56
N ASN A 332 0.79 6.10 -1.63
CA ASN A 332 1.48 6.57 -0.42
C ASN A 332 0.92 7.87 0.15
N VAL A 333 0.62 8.86 -0.69
CA VAL A 333 0.38 10.25 -0.26
C VAL A 333 -0.73 10.94 -1.07
N GLY A 334 -1.61 10.15 -1.68
CA GLY A 334 -2.62 10.61 -2.62
C GLY A 334 -3.95 9.89 -2.44
N CYS A 335 -4.37 9.12 -3.45
CA CYS A 335 -5.70 8.54 -3.53
C CYS A 335 -6.04 7.61 -2.36
N VAL A 336 -5.21 6.60 -2.08
CA VAL A 336 -5.49 5.63 -1.01
C VAL A 336 -5.62 6.31 0.35
N PRO A 337 -4.64 7.10 0.83
CA PRO A 337 -4.75 7.72 2.15
C PRO A 337 -5.91 8.71 2.25
N SER A 338 -6.10 9.59 1.25
CA SER A 338 -7.20 10.56 1.30
C SER A 338 -8.56 9.89 1.29
N LYS A 339 -8.81 8.89 0.44
CA LYS A 339 -10.12 8.24 0.34
C LYS A 339 -10.44 7.40 1.57
N THR A 340 -9.40 6.88 2.23
CA THR A 340 -9.55 6.20 3.53
C THR A 340 -10.01 7.18 4.62
N LEU A 341 -9.34 8.33 4.76
CA LEU A 341 -9.70 9.32 5.77
C LEU A 341 -11.03 10.03 5.47
N ILE A 342 -11.35 10.29 4.20
CA ILE A 342 -12.66 10.82 3.78
C ILE A 342 -13.78 9.86 4.22
N ARG A 343 -13.64 8.56 3.99
CA ARG A 343 -14.62 7.57 4.45
C ARG A 343 -14.70 7.47 5.96
N ALA A 344 -13.58 7.61 6.69
CA ALA A 344 -13.62 7.67 8.14
C ALA A 344 -14.40 8.91 8.62
N ALA A 345 -14.09 10.10 8.10
CA ALA A 345 -14.75 11.36 8.48
C ALA A 345 -16.24 11.41 8.10
N GLU A 346 -16.63 10.77 7.00
CA GLU A 346 -18.03 10.65 6.59
C GLU A 346 -18.89 9.92 7.62
N THR A 347 -18.34 8.96 8.38
CA THR A 347 -19.11 8.27 9.44
C THR A 347 -19.65 9.25 10.49
N LEU A 348 -18.89 10.30 10.80
CA LEU A 348 -19.29 11.37 11.72
C LEU A 348 -20.44 12.20 11.13
N HIS A 349 -20.37 12.52 9.83
CA HIS A 349 -21.44 13.22 9.14
C HIS A 349 -22.72 12.38 9.07
N ASN A 350 -22.60 11.08 8.73
CA ASN A 350 -23.73 10.16 8.63
C ASN A 350 -24.52 10.04 9.94
N ALA A 351 -23.84 10.06 11.09
CA ALA A 351 -24.52 10.10 12.38
C ALA A 351 -25.31 11.42 12.57
N ARG A 352 -24.70 12.57 12.26
CA ARG A 352 -25.36 13.90 12.38
C ARG A 352 -26.60 14.00 11.51
N VAL A 353 -26.56 13.49 10.29
CA VAL A 353 -27.69 13.58 9.33
C VAL A 353 -28.68 12.41 9.43
N ALA A 354 -28.47 11.44 10.33
CA ALA A 354 -29.37 10.30 10.50
C ALA A 354 -30.80 10.72 10.86
N ALA A 355 -30.96 11.87 11.54
CA ALA A 355 -32.25 12.46 11.90
C ALA A 355 -33.14 12.84 10.70
N ARG A 356 -32.62 12.77 9.46
CA ARG A 356 -33.44 12.87 8.24
C ARG A 356 -34.51 11.78 8.11
N PHE A 357 -34.37 10.68 8.86
CA PHE A 357 -35.38 9.64 8.99
C PHE A 357 -36.10 9.75 10.32
N ALA A 358 -37.42 9.85 10.27
CA ALA A 358 -38.25 9.91 11.46
C ALA A 358 -38.03 8.66 12.34
N GLY A 359 -37.79 8.87 13.64
CA GLY A 359 -37.60 7.79 14.62
C GLY A 359 -36.18 7.21 14.67
N ILE A 360 -35.22 7.78 13.93
CA ILE A 360 -33.80 7.37 13.99
C ILE A 360 -32.97 8.47 14.64
N THR A 361 -32.25 8.11 15.70
CA THR A 361 -31.21 8.93 16.32
C THR A 361 -29.89 8.18 16.23
N ALA A 362 -28.83 8.86 15.83
CA ALA A 362 -27.47 8.33 15.84
C ALA A 362 -26.51 9.40 16.40
N GLU A 363 -25.51 8.93 17.13
CA GLU A 363 -24.44 9.77 17.67
C GLU A 363 -23.11 9.14 17.29
N ALA A 364 -22.13 9.96 16.93
CA ALA A 364 -20.77 9.53 16.67
C ALA A 364 -19.79 10.58 17.16
N GLU A 365 -18.70 10.13 17.75
CA GLU A 365 -17.65 10.98 18.32
C GLU A 365 -16.29 10.52 17.80
N LEU A 366 -15.43 11.49 17.45
CA LEU A 366 -14.04 11.23 17.11
C LEU A 366 -13.19 11.20 18.38
N THR A 367 -12.80 10.01 18.84
CA THR A 367 -12.05 9.83 20.09
C THR A 367 -10.54 9.65 19.89
N ASP A 368 -10.09 9.11 18.75
CA ASP A 368 -8.67 8.90 18.42
C ASP A 368 -8.39 9.17 16.93
N TRP A 369 -8.10 10.43 16.58
CA TRP A 369 -7.67 10.80 15.23
C TRP A 369 -6.34 10.12 14.85
N ARG A 370 -5.38 10.08 15.78
CA ARG A 370 -4.08 9.42 15.57
C ARG A 370 -4.26 7.94 15.22
N GLY A 371 -5.20 7.25 15.85
CA GLY A 371 -5.58 5.87 15.52
C GLY A 371 -6.14 5.71 14.11
N THR A 372 -6.94 6.66 13.66
CA THR A 372 -7.45 6.70 12.28
C THR A 372 -6.31 6.86 11.27
N VAL A 373 -5.33 7.72 11.56
CA VAL A 373 -4.10 7.89 10.75
C VAL A 373 -3.26 6.60 10.73
N ARG A 374 -3.05 5.94 11.87
CA ARG A 374 -2.34 4.64 11.93
C ARG A 374 -3.04 3.56 11.10
N GLN A 375 -4.37 3.52 11.11
CA GLN A 375 -5.15 2.57 10.31
C GLN A 375 -4.96 2.83 8.81
N LYS A 376 -5.02 4.10 8.39
CA LYS A 376 -4.65 4.53 7.02
C LYS A 376 -3.24 4.05 6.65
N ASP A 377 -2.24 4.27 7.50
CA ASP A 377 -0.85 3.91 7.19
C ASP A 377 -0.63 2.41 7.07
N THR A 378 -1.38 1.63 7.85
CA THR A 378 -1.41 0.16 7.74
C THR A 378 -1.93 -0.27 6.37
N LEU A 379 -3.06 0.30 5.93
CA LEU A 379 -3.63 0.01 4.61
C LEU A 379 -2.67 0.44 3.48
N VAL A 380 -2.11 1.65 3.57
CA VAL A 380 -1.13 2.17 2.61
C VAL A 380 0.07 1.24 2.49
N SER A 381 0.64 0.83 3.63
CA SER A 381 1.81 -0.05 3.65
C SER A 381 1.49 -1.44 3.09
N GLY A 382 0.35 -2.03 3.45
CA GLY A 382 -0.10 -3.31 2.90
C GLY A 382 -0.31 -3.26 1.38
N LEU A 383 -0.98 -2.22 0.88
CA LEU A 383 -1.19 -2.04 -0.56
C LEU A 383 0.11 -1.76 -1.31
N ARG A 384 1.01 -0.95 -0.75
CA ARG A 384 2.35 -0.71 -1.32
C ARG A 384 3.13 -2.02 -1.46
N GLN A 385 3.11 -2.84 -0.41
CA GLN A 385 3.79 -4.14 -0.41
C GLN A 385 3.19 -5.05 -1.49
N ALA A 386 1.88 -5.33 -1.40
CA ALA A 386 1.22 -6.30 -2.26
C ALA A 386 1.11 -5.88 -3.73
N LYS A 387 0.94 -4.58 -4.02
CA LYS A 387 0.67 -4.07 -5.38
C LYS A 387 1.86 -3.42 -6.06
N TYR A 388 3.01 -3.31 -5.39
CA TYR A 388 4.22 -2.75 -5.99
C TYR A 388 5.46 -3.59 -5.65
N ALA A 389 5.80 -3.75 -4.37
CA ALA A 389 7.03 -4.43 -3.99
C ALA A 389 7.00 -5.94 -4.33
N ASP A 390 5.95 -6.65 -3.91
CA ASP A 390 5.79 -8.10 -4.13
C ASP A 390 5.52 -8.47 -5.59
N LEU A 391 5.12 -7.49 -6.41
CA LEU A 391 4.94 -7.72 -7.85
C LEU A 391 6.28 -7.87 -8.57
N LEU A 392 7.31 -7.11 -8.20
CA LEU A 392 8.58 -7.08 -8.94
C LEU A 392 9.22 -8.48 -9.10
N PRO A 393 9.27 -9.35 -8.07
CA PRO A 393 9.81 -10.70 -8.23
C PRO A 393 9.05 -11.57 -9.24
N ALA A 394 7.74 -11.33 -9.45
CA ALA A 394 6.91 -12.08 -10.37
C ALA A 394 7.23 -11.79 -11.84
N TYR A 395 7.92 -10.69 -12.14
CA TYR A 395 8.29 -10.30 -13.51
C TYR A 395 9.80 -10.46 -13.75
N ASN A 396 10.19 -11.58 -14.34
CA ASN A 396 11.60 -11.87 -14.66
C ASN A 396 12.26 -10.88 -15.63
N GLY A 397 11.45 -10.15 -16.41
CA GLY A 397 11.92 -9.13 -17.36
C GLY A 397 12.11 -7.73 -16.76
N ILE A 398 11.87 -7.53 -15.46
CA ILE A 398 11.98 -6.21 -14.81
C ILE A 398 13.12 -6.22 -13.78
N ALA A 399 14.07 -5.32 -13.96
CA ALA A 399 15.08 -4.98 -12.96
C ALA A 399 14.73 -3.63 -12.32
N TYR A 400 14.52 -3.62 -11.00
CA TYR A 400 14.31 -2.40 -10.24
C TYR A 400 15.64 -1.83 -9.75
N ARG A 401 15.80 -0.51 -9.86
CA ARG A 401 16.91 0.23 -9.26
C ARG A 401 16.40 1.47 -8.56
N ASP A 402 16.86 1.68 -7.33
CA ASP A 402 16.60 2.90 -6.59
C ASP A 402 17.68 3.95 -6.88
N GLY A 403 17.26 5.21 -7.07
CA GLY A 403 18.14 6.35 -7.26
C GLY A 403 17.58 7.40 -8.24
N PRO A 404 18.02 8.65 -8.13
CA PRO A 404 17.67 9.68 -9.10
C PRO A 404 18.27 9.32 -10.48
N ALA A 405 17.45 9.44 -11.52
CA ALA A 405 17.88 9.20 -12.89
C ALA A 405 18.12 10.50 -13.64
N ARG A 406 19.14 10.52 -14.50
CA ARG A 406 19.37 11.59 -15.49
C ARG A 406 19.47 11.00 -16.88
N LEU A 407 18.92 11.68 -17.88
CA LEU A 407 19.04 11.24 -19.28
C LEU A 407 20.50 11.34 -19.76
N LEU A 408 20.91 10.32 -20.50
CA LEU A 408 22.16 10.28 -21.26
C LEU A 408 21.86 9.90 -22.72
N ASP A 409 22.83 10.08 -23.61
CA ASP A 409 22.69 9.54 -24.95
C ASP A 409 22.72 8.01 -24.94
N GLY A 410 21.67 7.41 -25.52
CA GLY A 410 21.48 5.95 -25.55
C GLY A 410 21.16 5.32 -24.18
N GLY A 411 20.68 6.08 -23.20
CA GLY A 411 20.36 5.53 -21.88
C GLY A 411 20.12 6.56 -20.79
N VAL A 412 20.42 6.16 -19.56
CA VAL A 412 20.32 7.01 -18.37
C VAL A 412 21.50 6.79 -17.44
N GLU A 413 21.73 7.73 -16.53
CA GLU A 413 22.63 7.58 -15.38
C GLU A 413 21.80 7.44 -14.10
N VAL A 414 22.18 6.52 -13.22
CA VAL A 414 21.63 6.37 -11.87
C VAL A 414 22.78 6.16 -10.89
N ASP A 415 22.97 7.09 -9.97
CA ASP A 415 24.09 7.10 -9.00
C ASP A 415 25.46 6.89 -9.68
N GLY A 416 25.74 7.67 -10.73
CA GLY A 416 26.98 7.58 -11.52
C GLY A 416 27.13 6.32 -12.36
N THR A 417 26.14 5.42 -12.34
CA THR A 417 26.13 4.20 -13.17
C THR A 417 25.33 4.43 -14.43
N ARG A 418 25.96 4.26 -15.59
CA ARG A 418 25.27 4.31 -16.89
C ARG A 418 24.47 3.03 -17.14
N ILE A 419 23.22 3.20 -17.56
CA ILE A 419 22.30 2.14 -17.96
C ILE A 419 21.90 2.39 -19.41
N ALA A 420 22.36 1.55 -20.33
CA ALA A 420 22.01 1.65 -21.75
C ALA A 420 20.57 1.20 -22.01
N ALA A 421 19.87 1.92 -22.89
CA ALA A 421 18.45 1.70 -23.18
C ALA A 421 18.15 1.89 -24.67
N GLY A 422 17.35 0.99 -25.25
CA GLY A 422 16.80 1.17 -26.59
C GLY A 422 15.74 2.28 -26.65
N LYS A 423 14.90 2.36 -25.62
CA LYS A 423 13.84 3.38 -25.46
C LYS A 423 13.74 3.83 -24.00
N ILE A 424 13.17 5.01 -23.76
CA ILE A 424 12.99 5.58 -22.42
C ILE A 424 11.55 6.08 -22.24
N ILE A 425 10.92 5.76 -21.10
CA ILE A 425 9.66 6.37 -20.65
C ILE A 425 9.91 7.16 -19.37
N ILE A 426 9.53 8.43 -19.37
CA ILE A 426 9.58 9.32 -18.21
C ILE A 426 8.20 9.35 -17.53
N ALA A 427 8.14 8.89 -16.28
CA ALA A 427 6.94 8.74 -15.47
C ALA A 427 7.16 9.23 -14.02
N THR A 428 7.90 10.33 -13.86
CA THR A 428 8.38 10.90 -12.58
C THR A 428 7.30 11.59 -11.75
N GLY A 429 6.07 11.67 -12.27
CA GLY A 429 4.93 12.24 -11.56
C GLY A 429 5.04 13.75 -11.31
N ALA A 430 4.39 14.21 -10.24
CA ALA A 430 4.35 15.60 -9.83
C ALA A 430 4.35 15.73 -8.30
N ARG A 431 4.61 16.94 -7.80
CA ARG A 431 4.61 17.32 -6.38
C ARG A 431 3.65 18.49 -6.12
N PRO A 432 3.22 18.75 -4.87
CA PRO A 432 2.40 19.92 -4.56
C PRO A 432 3.04 21.22 -5.05
N ALA A 433 2.24 22.09 -5.70
CA ALA A 433 2.68 23.41 -6.14
C ALA A 433 2.47 24.43 -5.02
N VAL A 434 3.47 25.28 -4.78
CA VAL A 434 3.40 26.39 -3.82
C VAL A 434 3.05 27.67 -4.60
N PRO A 435 2.01 28.42 -4.23
CA PRO A 435 1.61 29.62 -4.94
C PRO A 435 2.57 30.77 -4.60
N ALA A 436 2.81 31.67 -5.55
CA ALA A 436 3.58 32.89 -5.32
C ALA A 436 2.76 33.91 -4.49
N ILE A 437 2.63 33.67 -3.18
CA ILE A 437 2.02 34.59 -2.22
C ILE A 437 3.15 35.20 -1.38
N PRO A 438 3.32 36.54 -1.37
CA PRO A 438 4.34 37.18 -0.56
C PRO A 438 4.31 36.71 0.90
N GLY A 439 5.46 36.27 1.42
CA GLY A 439 5.63 35.77 2.79
C GLY A 439 5.44 34.27 2.99
N ILE A 440 4.95 33.52 1.98
CA ILE A 440 4.68 32.08 2.10
C ILE A 440 5.92 31.25 2.46
N GLU A 441 7.11 31.68 2.02
CA GLU A 441 8.40 31.04 2.30
C GLU A 441 8.72 30.97 3.81
N THR A 442 8.12 31.85 4.60
CA THR A 442 8.38 31.99 6.05
C THR A 442 7.30 31.37 6.94
N VAL A 443 6.22 30.88 6.32
CA VAL A 443 5.06 30.33 7.01
C VAL A 443 5.12 28.80 6.97
N PRO A 444 5.07 28.10 8.11
CA PRO A 444 4.85 26.66 8.11
C PRO A 444 3.50 26.35 7.47
N TYR A 445 3.50 25.59 6.37
CA TYR A 445 2.28 25.20 5.69
C TYR A 445 2.23 23.68 5.51
N LEU A 446 0.99 23.20 5.43
CA LEU A 446 0.69 21.84 5.04
C LEU A 446 0.56 21.77 3.51
N THR A 447 0.94 20.63 2.97
CA THR A 447 0.55 20.19 1.63
C THR A 447 -0.45 19.05 1.77
N SER A 448 -1.02 18.57 0.65
CA SER A 448 -1.87 17.37 0.69
C SER A 448 -1.15 16.16 1.32
N THR A 449 0.17 16.05 1.15
CA THR A 449 0.97 14.98 1.76
C THR A 449 1.01 15.12 3.27
N THR A 450 1.49 16.25 3.78
CA THR A 450 1.67 16.44 5.23
C THR A 450 0.36 16.56 5.98
N ALA A 451 -0.71 17.03 5.33
CA ALA A 451 -2.05 17.07 5.92
C ALA A 451 -2.61 15.67 6.21
N LEU A 452 -2.36 14.70 5.33
CA LEU A 452 -2.83 13.32 5.51
C LEU A 452 -2.07 12.56 6.61
N ASP A 453 -0.96 13.12 7.10
CA ASP A 453 -0.12 12.54 8.15
C ASP A 453 -0.22 13.30 9.48
N LEU A 454 -1.10 14.31 9.57
CA LEU A 454 -1.35 15.02 10.83
C LEU A 454 -1.90 14.04 11.87
N GLU A 455 -1.16 13.81 12.95
CA GLU A 455 -1.62 13.00 14.08
C GLU A 455 -2.52 13.76 15.06
N GLU A 456 -2.47 15.08 15.01
CA GLU A 456 -3.25 15.98 15.87
C GLU A 456 -3.97 17.00 14.99
N LEU A 457 -5.27 17.20 15.27
CA LEU A 457 -6.11 18.12 14.52
C LEU A 457 -5.91 19.56 15.02
N PRO A 458 -5.69 20.55 14.12
CA PRO A 458 -5.67 21.94 14.52
C PRO A 458 -7.09 22.41 14.89
N ARG A 459 -7.22 23.50 15.67
CA ARG A 459 -8.56 24.04 15.98
C ARG A 459 -9.18 24.70 14.74
N SER A 460 -8.34 25.29 13.89
CA SER A 460 -8.76 25.91 12.63
C SER A 460 -7.76 25.67 11.50
N LEU A 461 -8.28 25.53 10.28
CA LEU A 461 -7.49 25.25 9.08
C LEU A 461 -7.91 26.18 7.94
N LEU A 462 -6.96 26.96 7.45
CA LEU A 462 -7.10 27.75 6.22
C LEU A 462 -6.68 26.91 5.02
N VAL A 463 -7.59 26.61 4.10
CA VAL A 463 -7.30 25.87 2.87
C VAL A 463 -7.19 26.86 1.70
N ILE A 464 -6.02 26.93 1.08
CA ILE A 464 -5.77 27.78 -0.09
C ILE A 464 -5.83 26.93 -1.36
N GLY A 465 -6.90 27.12 -2.15
CA GLY A 465 -7.12 26.44 -3.43
C GLY A 465 -8.46 25.69 -3.48
N GLY A 466 -9.38 26.16 -4.33
CA GLY A 466 -10.71 25.55 -4.52
C GLY A 466 -10.77 24.39 -5.51
N GLY A 467 -9.64 23.73 -5.79
CA GLY A 467 -9.61 22.54 -6.66
C GLY A 467 -10.08 21.28 -5.94
N TYR A 468 -10.07 20.14 -6.64
CA TYR A 468 -10.55 18.87 -6.09
C TYR A 468 -9.85 18.46 -4.78
N ILE A 469 -8.53 18.64 -4.68
CA ILE A 469 -7.76 18.35 -3.44
C ILE A 469 -8.25 19.23 -2.29
N GLY A 470 -8.42 20.53 -2.54
CA GLY A 470 -8.87 21.48 -1.53
C GLY A 470 -10.29 21.18 -1.06
N ALA A 471 -11.20 20.87 -1.98
CA ALA A 471 -12.58 20.51 -1.67
C ALA A 471 -12.67 19.24 -0.81
N GLU A 472 -11.99 18.17 -1.22
CA GLU A 472 -11.97 16.89 -0.49
C GLU A 472 -11.41 17.04 0.92
N LEU A 473 -10.25 17.69 1.06
CA LEU A 473 -9.58 17.82 2.36
C LEU A 473 -10.30 18.82 3.27
N ALA A 474 -10.86 19.90 2.72
CA ALA A 474 -11.65 20.85 3.51
C ALA A 474 -12.84 20.17 4.20
N GLN A 475 -13.63 19.39 3.44
CA GLN A 475 -14.79 18.70 4.01
C GLN A 475 -14.38 17.58 4.98
N MET A 476 -13.32 16.84 4.67
CA MET A 476 -12.78 15.80 5.57
C MET A 476 -12.40 16.39 6.94
N PHE A 477 -11.60 17.47 6.96
CA PHE A 477 -11.17 18.12 8.21
C PHE A 477 -12.33 18.76 8.96
N ALA A 478 -13.28 19.39 8.26
CA ALA A 478 -14.47 19.96 8.88
C ALA A 478 -15.33 18.90 9.57
N ARG A 479 -15.54 17.75 8.91
CA ARG A 479 -16.27 16.61 9.49
C ARG A 479 -15.55 16.02 10.71
N ALA A 480 -14.22 16.01 10.68
CA ALA A 480 -13.36 15.63 11.81
C ALA A 480 -13.35 16.66 12.97
N GLY A 481 -14.04 17.80 12.83
CA GLY A 481 -14.22 18.79 13.90
C GLY A 481 -13.32 20.02 13.82
N VAL A 482 -12.56 20.20 12.73
CA VAL A 482 -11.72 21.39 12.51
C VAL A 482 -12.57 22.54 11.97
N ASN A 483 -12.36 23.77 12.47
CA ASN A 483 -12.97 24.96 11.85
C ASN A 483 -12.26 25.30 10.53
N VAL A 484 -12.90 25.07 9.39
CA VAL A 484 -12.27 25.20 8.07
C VAL A 484 -12.73 26.47 7.35
N THR A 485 -11.76 27.24 6.85
CA THR A 485 -11.98 28.31 5.87
C THR A 485 -11.29 27.95 4.55
N LEU A 486 -12.07 27.79 3.47
CA LEU A 486 -11.58 27.48 2.13
C LEU A 486 -11.60 28.75 1.26
N VAL A 487 -10.43 29.14 0.74
CA VAL A 487 -10.28 30.34 -0.08
C VAL A 487 -9.95 30.03 -1.54
N CYS A 488 -10.69 30.65 -2.45
CA CYS A 488 -10.66 30.38 -3.90
C CYS A 488 -10.46 31.68 -4.69
N ARG A 489 -9.53 31.71 -5.66
CA ARG A 489 -9.39 32.88 -6.55
C ARG A 489 -10.65 33.19 -7.35
N SER A 490 -11.32 32.17 -7.87
CA SER A 490 -12.54 32.31 -8.68
C SER A 490 -13.74 31.71 -7.96
N ARG A 491 -13.92 30.39 -8.02
CA ARG A 491 -15.00 29.63 -7.36
C ARG A 491 -14.51 28.25 -6.95
N LEU A 492 -15.29 27.54 -6.14
CA LEU A 492 -15.09 26.13 -5.83
C LEU A 492 -15.26 25.28 -7.10
N LEU A 493 -14.37 24.30 -7.30
CA LEU A 493 -14.31 23.42 -8.47
C LEU A 493 -14.47 24.17 -9.80
N PRO A 494 -13.52 25.07 -10.16
CA PRO A 494 -13.67 25.96 -11.30
C PRO A 494 -13.73 25.26 -12.67
N GLU A 495 -13.30 23.99 -12.73
CA GLU A 495 -13.36 23.16 -13.94
C GLU A 495 -14.70 22.43 -14.11
N ALA A 496 -15.52 22.34 -13.05
CA ALA A 496 -16.85 21.76 -13.11
C ALA A 496 -17.90 22.75 -13.67
N GLU A 497 -19.09 22.22 -13.98
CA GLU A 497 -20.27 23.02 -14.30
C GLU A 497 -20.54 24.06 -13.19
N PRO A 498 -20.81 25.34 -13.52
CA PRO A 498 -20.99 26.42 -12.53
C PRO A 498 -22.04 26.11 -11.46
N GLU A 499 -23.16 25.49 -11.84
CA GLU A 499 -24.23 25.07 -10.94
C GLU A 499 -23.79 24.01 -9.93
N ILE A 500 -22.84 23.14 -10.28
CA ILE A 500 -22.27 22.16 -9.36
C ILE A 500 -21.40 22.87 -8.31
N GLY A 501 -20.52 23.78 -8.76
CA GLY A 501 -19.68 24.55 -7.85
C GLY A 501 -20.49 25.42 -6.87
N ALA A 502 -21.58 26.02 -7.36
CA ALA A 502 -22.49 26.81 -6.54
C ALA A 502 -23.25 25.96 -5.53
N ALA A 503 -23.87 24.85 -5.95
CA ALA A 503 -24.60 23.96 -5.06
C ALA A 503 -23.70 23.36 -3.97
N LEU A 504 -22.50 22.88 -4.36
CA LEU A 504 -21.54 22.32 -3.41
C LEU A 504 -21.04 23.35 -2.40
N THR A 505 -20.90 24.62 -2.81
CA THR A 505 -20.55 25.71 -1.90
C THR A 505 -21.61 25.86 -0.81
N GLY A 506 -22.90 25.86 -1.19
CA GLY A 506 -24.01 25.91 -0.22
C GLY A 506 -23.98 24.72 0.75
N TYR A 507 -23.74 23.50 0.25
CA TYR A 507 -23.64 22.32 1.12
C TYR A 507 -22.43 22.34 2.05
N PHE A 508 -21.31 22.94 1.63
CA PHE A 508 -20.16 23.17 2.49
C PHE A 508 -20.49 24.16 3.62
N GLU A 509 -21.19 25.25 3.29
CA GLU A 509 -21.64 26.25 4.26
C GLU A 509 -22.66 25.67 5.27
N ASP A 510 -23.59 24.83 4.81
CA ASP A 510 -24.52 24.09 5.67
C ASP A 510 -23.80 23.15 6.66
N GLU A 511 -22.61 22.65 6.28
CA GLU A 511 -21.74 21.84 7.14
C GLU A 511 -20.75 22.69 7.98
N GLY A 512 -20.85 24.01 7.95
CA GLY A 512 -20.04 24.94 8.75
C GLY A 512 -18.67 25.26 8.15
N ILE A 513 -18.42 24.93 6.88
CA ILE A 513 -17.19 25.32 6.17
C ILE A 513 -17.38 26.73 5.62
N THR A 514 -16.48 27.65 5.97
CA THR A 514 -16.50 29.00 5.39
C THR A 514 -15.85 28.97 4.01
N VAL A 515 -16.59 29.32 2.95
CA VAL A 515 -16.05 29.38 1.58
C VAL A 515 -15.94 30.83 1.11
N ILE A 516 -14.72 31.29 0.81
CA ILE A 516 -14.45 32.64 0.33
C ILE A 516 -13.92 32.57 -1.09
N SER A 517 -14.72 33.04 -2.04
CA SER A 517 -14.43 33.00 -3.47
C SER A 517 -14.20 34.41 -4.05
N GLY A 518 -13.66 34.49 -5.27
CA GLY A 518 -13.46 35.77 -5.97
C GLY A 518 -12.36 36.66 -5.39
N ILE A 519 -11.32 36.08 -4.79
CA ILE A 519 -10.27 36.83 -4.07
C ILE A 519 -8.95 36.96 -4.84
N ALA A 520 -8.20 38.01 -4.52
CA ALA A 520 -6.78 38.15 -4.85
C ALA A 520 -5.91 38.00 -3.60
N TYR A 521 -4.91 37.11 -3.64
CA TYR A 521 -3.96 36.95 -2.53
C TYR A 521 -3.00 38.15 -2.45
N ARG A 522 -2.81 38.71 -1.26
CA ARG A 522 -1.87 39.83 -1.03
C ARG A 522 -0.61 39.43 -0.30
N ALA A 523 -0.76 38.84 0.87
CA ALA A 523 0.36 38.43 1.70
C ALA A 523 -0.09 37.36 2.69
N ILE A 524 0.84 36.52 3.12
CA ILE A 524 0.64 35.56 4.21
C ILE A 524 1.78 35.71 5.20
N ARG A 525 1.48 35.65 6.50
CA ARG A 525 2.46 35.78 7.57
C ARG A 525 2.16 34.85 8.73
N LYS A 526 3.21 34.49 9.45
CA LYS A 526 3.08 33.83 10.75
C LYS A 526 2.60 34.84 11.80
N THR A 527 1.73 34.42 12.69
CA THR A 527 1.30 35.18 13.87
C THR A 527 1.59 34.37 15.14
N ASP A 528 1.43 34.98 16.31
CA ASP A 528 1.61 34.26 17.58
C ASP A 528 0.62 33.09 17.75
N GLY A 529 -0.56 33.20 17.12
CA GLY A 529 -1.63 32.21 17.16
C GLY A 529 -1.69 31.25 15.97
N GLY A 530 -0.81 31.38 14.97
CA GLY A 530 -0.82 30.54 13.76
C GLY A 530 -0.40 31.31 12.50
N VAL A 531 -1.34 31.48 11.58
CA VAL A 531 -1.14 32.08 10.25
C VAL A 531 -2.24 33.11 9.97
N SER A 532 -1.86 34.19 9.29
CA SER A 532 -2.79 35.21 8.79
C SER A 532 -2.58 35.42 7.29
N LEU A 533 -3.64 35.26 6.51
CA LEU A 533 -3.69 35.55 5.07
C LEU A 533 -4.45 36.85 4.84
N THR A 534 -3.80 37.80 4.16
CA THR A 534 -4.44 39.01 3.65
C THR A 534 -4.89 38.77 2.21
N VAL A 535 -6.16 39.05 1.94
CA VAL A 535 -6.78 38.92 0.62
C VAL A 535 -7.52 40.20 0.27
N THR A 536 -7.60 40.53 -1.02
CA THR A 536 -8.52 41.56 -1.51
C THR A 536 -9.76 40.90 -2.07
N ARG A 537 -10.94 41.39 -1.68
CA ARG A 537 -12.25 41.04 -2.22
C ARG A 537 -13.03 42.32 -2.44
N ASP A 538 -13.60 42.49 -3.64
CA ASP A 538 -14.42 43.67 -3.99
C ASP A 538 -13.72 45.02 -3.70
N GLY A 539 -12.40 45.05 -3.89
CA GLY A 539 -11.56 46.24 -3.64
C GLY A 539 -11.22 46.51 -2.17
N GLN A 540 -11.67 45.66 -1.24
CA GLN A 540 -11.39 45.77 0.19
C GLN A 540 -10.45 44.64 0.65
N ASP A 541 -9.49 44.99 1.51
CA ASP A 541 -8.60 44.01 2.12
C ASP A 541 -9.26 43.40 3.37
N ALA A 542 -9.17 42.08 3.45
CA ALA A 542 -9.63 41.29 4.59
C ALA A 542 -8.50 40.38 5.08
N MET A 543 -8.44 40.18 6.39
CA MET A 543 -7.52 39.25 7.04
C MET A 543 -8.27 37.99 7.45
N ILE A 544 -7.69 36.84 7.17
CA ILE A 544 -8.20 35.52 7.54
C ILE A 544 -7.15 34.83 8.38
N GLU A 545 -7.50 34.43 9.59
CA GLU A 545 -6.59 33.80 10.55
C GLU A 545 -6.97 32.33 10.78
N ALA A 546 -5.95 31.48 10.97
CA ALA A 546 -6.13 30.07 11.32
C ALA A 546 -4.90 29.55 12.07
N ASP A 547 -5.04 28.44 12.78
CA ASP A 547 -3.92 27.77 13.46
C ASP A 547 -2.91 27.22 12.45
N GLN A 548 -3.40 26.61 11.36
CA GLN A 548 -2.58 26.09 10.27
C GLN A 548 -3.14 26.44 8.90
N VAL A 549 -2.29 26.35 7.88
CA VAL A 549 -2.65 26.58 6.47
C VAL A 549 -2.31 25.37 5.62
N LEU A 550 -3.23 24.97 4.74
CA LEU A 550 -3.09 23.88 3.78
C LEU A 550 -3.09 24.46 2.35
N ILE A 551 -2.01 24.19 1.61
CA ILE A 551 -1.83 24.62 0.22
C ILE A 551 -2.27 23.50 -0.73
N THR A 552 -3.24 23.82 -1.60
CA THR A 552 -3.81 22.89 -2.60
C THR A 552 -3.95 23.54 -3.99
N THR A 553 -3.07 24.50 -4.31
CA THR A 553 -3.16 25.34 -5.52
C THR A 553 -2.70 24.67 -6.82
N GLY A 554 -2.49 23.35 -6.82
CA GLY A 554 -2.10 22.58 -7.99
C GLY A 554 -0.89 21.67 -7.72
N ARG A 555 -0.34 21.11 -8.80
CA ARG A 555 0.79 20.18 -8.77
C ARG A 555 1.81 20.56 -9.84
N THR A 556 3.08 20.52 -9.49
CA THR A 556 4.21 20.80 -10.39
C THR A 556 4.84 19.49 -10.87
N PRO A 557 4.94 19.25 -12.19
CA PRO A 557 5.66 18.10 -12.76
C PRO A 557 7.10 17.97 -12.24
N ASN A 558 7.54 16.74 -11.96
CA ASN A 558 8.91 16.47 -11.50
C ASN A 558 9.85 16.29 -12.69
N ILE A 559 10.47 17.39 -13.14
CA ILE A 559 11.34 17.42 -14.33
C ILE A 559 12.78 17.86 -14.03
N GLU A 560 13.01 18.39 -12.83
CA GLU A 560 14.30 18.91 -12.40
C GLU A 560 15.34 17.78 -12.31
N GLY A 561 16.58 18.07 -12.73
CA GLY A 561 17.68 17.10 -12.69
C GLY A 561 17.66 16.01 -13.78
N LEU A 562 16.59 15.90 -14.58
CA LEU A 562 16.48 14.87 -15.64
C LEU A 562 17.35 15.13 -16.88
N GLY A 563 17.86 16.36 -17.06
CA GLY A 563 18.63 16.75 -18.26
C GLY A 563 17.78 17.00 -19.51
N LEU A 564 16.49 17.33 -19.38
CA LEU A 564 15.56 17.44 -20.53
C LEU A 564 16.04 18.41 -21.62
N ALA A 565 16.51 19.60 -21.24
CA ALA A 565 16.96 20.64 -22.16
C ALA A 565 18.20 20.21 -22.97
N GLU A 566 19.15 19.55 -22.32
CA GLU A 566 20.38 19.01 -22.94
C GLU A 566 20.06 17.97 -24.01
N HIS A 567 18.92 17.30 -23.85
CA HIS A 567 18.42 16.27 -24.75
C HIS A 567 17.33 16.76 -25.71
N GLY A 568 17.09 18.08 -25.78
CA GLY A 568 16.11 18.65 -26.72
C GLY A 568 14.65 18.25 -26.45
N ILE A 569 14.32 17.88 -25.21
CA ILE A 569 12.95 17.54 -24.79
C ILE A 569 12.22 18.82 -24.39
N THR A 570 11.16 19.17 -25.13
CA THR A 570 10.38 20.38 -24.89
C THR A 570 9.49 20.25 -23.65
N VAL A 571 9.48 21.32 -22.85
CA VAL A 571 8.61 21.50 -21.70
C VAL A 571 7.63 22.63 -22.01
N SER A 572 6.35 22.43 -21.65
CA SER A 572 5.29 23.42 -21.83
C SER A 572 5.43 24.61 -20.87
N ALA A 573 4.72 25.71 -21.14
CA ALA A 573 4.69 26.87 -20.24
C ALA A 573 4.17 26.54 -18.82
N LYS A 574 3.43 25.43 -18.66
CA LYS A 574 2.93 24.93 -17.37
C LYS A 574 3.90 23.97 -16.68
N GLY A 575 5.09 23.74 -17.24
CA GLY A 575 6.15 22.91 -16.66
C GLY A 575 6.04 21.41 -16.97
N GLY A 576 5.03 20.96 -17.72
CA GLY A 576 4.89 19.55 -18.13
C GLY A 576 5.66 19.20 -19.40
N ILE A 577 6.18 17.98 -19.51
CA ILE A 577 6.82 17.47 -20.74
C ILE A 577 5.79 17.43 -21.87
N VAL A 578 6.11 18.07 -22.99
CA VAL A 578 5.23 18.06 -24.17
C VAL A 578 5.27 16.68 -24.81
N VAL A 579 4.09 16.09 -25.01
CA VAL A 579 3.92 14.82 -25.71
C VAL A 579 2.84 14.92 -26.78
N ASP A 580 2.96 14.12 -27.84
CA ASP A 580 1.92 13.99 -28.86
C ASP A 580 0.83 12.98 -28.47
N ASP A 581 -0.07 12.67 -29.42
CA ASP A 581 -1.16 11.70 -29.25
C ASP A 581 -0.68 10.25 -29.07
N ARG A 582 0.61 9.97 -29.25
CA ARG A 582 1.23 8.64 -29.07
C ARG A 582 2.13 8.58 -27.85
N MET A 583 2.09 9.61 -26.99
CA MET A 583 2.92 9.79 -25.80
C MET A 583 4.42 10.03 -26.09
N ARG A 584 4.76 10.40 -27.33
CA ARG A 584 6.15 10.68 -27.73
C ARG A 584 6.55 12.08 -27.32
N THR A 585 7.76 12.24 -26.81
CA THR A 585 8.37 13.56 -26.60
C THR A 585 8.95 14.10 -27.92
N THR A 586 9.54 15.31 -27.88
CA THR A 586 10.29 15.85 -29.03
C THR A 586 11.61 15.12 -29.31
N LYS A 587 12.11 14.29 -28.38
CA LYS A 587 13.26 13.40 -28.62
C LYS A 587 12.78 12.03 -29.08
N ALA A 588 13.23 11.60 -30.26
CA ALA A 588 12.93 10.28 -30.79
C ALA A 588 13.39 9.17 -29.82
N GLY A 589 12.52 8.18 -29.59
CA GLY A 589 12.79 7.08 -28.65
C GLY A 589 12.59 7.41 -27.18
N VAL A 590 12.20 8.65 -26.84
CA VAL A 590 11.82 9.06 -25.48
C VAL A 590 10.34 9.43 -25.43
N TYR A 591 9.66 8.87 -24.45
CA TYR A 591 8.22 9.03 -24.19
C TYR A 591 8.02 9.60 -22.79
N ALA A 592 6.84 10.15 -22.52
CA ALA A 592 6.46 10.56 -21.17
C ALA A 592 4.98 10.26 -20.90
N ALA A 593 4.66 9.88 -19.67
CA ALA A 593 3.30 9.52 -19.27
C ALA A 593 3.01 9.85 -17.79
N GLY A 594 1.73 10.12 -17.49
CA GLY A 594 1.27 10.52 -16.16
C GLY A 594 1.56 11.98 -15.84
N ASP A 595 1.49 12.35 -14.55
CA ASP A 595 1.49 13.75 -14.10
C ASP A 595 2.68 14.59 -14.58
N VAL A 596 3.81 13.97 -14.96
CA VAL A 596 5.00 14.66 -15.49
C VAL A 596 4.71 15.41 -16.80
N THR A 597 3.70 14.97 -17.54
CA THR A 597 3.24 15.64 -18.77
C THR A 597 2.35 16.86 -18.47
N GLY A 598 1.84 16.99 -17.23
CA GLY A 598 0.92 18.05 -16.84
C GLY A 598 -0.52 17.90 -17.37
N ARG A 599 -0.86 16.77 -17.99
CA ARG A 599 -2.21 16.45 -18.49
C ARG A 599 -2.88 15.37 -17.63
N ASP A 600 -4.21 15.35 -17.62
CA ASP A 600 -5.04 14.23 -17.18
C ASP A 600 -4.51 13.55 -15.90
N GLN A 601 -4.30 14.33 -14.82
CA GLN A 601 -3.59 13.93 -13.59
C GLN A 601 -4.40 12.98 -12.69
N PHE A 602 -4.81 11.85 -13.26
CA PHE A 602 -5.53 10.77 -12.62
C PHE A 602 -4.74 9.47 -12.74
N VAL A 603 -4.75 8.65 -11.69
CA VAL A 603 -3.95 7.42 -11.65
C VAL A 603 -4.28 6.45 -12.80
N TYR A 604 -5.57 6.33 -13.17
CA TYR A 604 -6.00 5.47 -14.27
C TYR A 604 -5.56 6.01 -15.64
N MET A 605 -5.50 7.33 -15.81
CA MET A 605 -4.98 7.95 -17.03
C MET A 605 -3.46 7.89 -17.13
N ALA A 606 -2.77 8.02 -16.00
CA ALA A 606 -1.34 7.82 -15.91
C ALA A 606 -0.95 6.39 -16.31
N ALA A 607 -1.66 5.38 -15.79
CA ALA A 607 -1.48 3.98 -16.17
C ALA A 607 -1.85 3.72 -17.65
N TYR A 608 -3.00 4.22 -18.12
CA TYR A 608 -3.43 4.09 -19.51
C TYR A 608 -2.41 4.69 -20.50
N GLY A 609 -1.98 5.92 -20.26
CA GLY A 609 -0.97 6.59 -21.08
C GLY A 609 0.38 5.87 -21.08
N ALA A 610 0.82 5.36 -19.92
CA ALA A 610 2.07 4.64 -19.80
C ALA A 610 2.04 3.27 -20.50
N LYS A 611 0.91 2.54 -20.42
CA LYS A 611 0.67 1.32 -21.20
C LYS A 611 0.76 1.59 -22.70
N LEU A 612 0.15 2.68 -23.17
CA LEU A 612 0.24 3.09 -24.57
C LEU A 612 1.68 3.45 -24.97
N ALA A 613 2.36 4.25 -24.15
CA ALA A 613 3.76 4.63 -24.37
C ALA A 613 4.67 3.40 -24.48
N ALA A 614 4.52 2.41 -23.59
CA ALA A 614 5.28 1.15 -23.66
C ALA A 614 5.00 0.37 -24.94
N LYS A 615 3.74 0.25 -25.35
CA LYS A 615 3.38 -0.42 -26.60
C LYS A 615 3.92 0.31 -27.83
N ASN A 616 3.84 1.64 -27.84
CA ASN A 616 4.33 2.47 -28.94
C ASN A 616 5.86 2.42 -29.05
N ALA A 617 6.55 2.51 -27.91
CA ALA A 617 8.00 2.36 -27.80
C ALA A 617 8.52 1.04 -28.40
N LEU A 618 7.75 -0.05 -28.24
CA LEU A 618 8.14 -1.39 -28.70
C LEU A 618 7.57 -1.77 -30.08
N ASN A 619 6.44 -1.20 -30.53
CA ASN A 619 5.68 -1.70 -31.69
C ASN A 619 5.34 -0.62 -32.73
N GLY A 620 6.23 0.34 -32.98
CA GLY A 620 6.13 1.24 -34.13
C GLY A 620 5.06 2.34 -34.04
N ASP A 621 4.77 2.82 -32.82
CA ASP A 621 4.02 4.08 -32.59
C ASP A 621 2.62 4.17 -33.22
N SER A 622 1.86 3.08 -33.27
CA SER A 622 0.55 3.05 -33.93
C SER A 622 -0.63 3.45 -33.02
N LEU A 623 -0.49 3.36 -31.70
CA LEU A 623 -1.61 3.55 -30.77
C LEU A 623 -1.75 5.00 -30.35
N ARG A 624 -2.99 5.50 -30.33
CA ARG A 624 -3.33 6.87 -29.92
C ARG A 624 -3.95 6.89 -28.54
N TYR A 625 -3.57 7.91 -27.78
CA TYR A 625 -4.15 8.27 -26.49
C TYR A 625 -5.47 9.01 -26.73
N ASP A 626 -6.53 8.49 -26.12
CA ASP A 626 -7.87 9.04 -26.19
C ASP A 626 -8.43 9.24 -24.77
N ASN A 627 -8.77 10.48 -24.43
CA ASN A 627 -9.39 10.87 -23.17
C ASN A 627 -10.82 11.40 -23.35
N SER A 628 -11.44 11.23 -24.52
CA SER A 628 -12.79 11.74 -24.82
C SER A 628 -13.86 11.25 -23.85
N ALA A 629 -13.71 10.01 -23.35
CA ALA A 629 -14.60 9.39 -22.37
C ALA A 629 -13.93 9.20 -20.99
N MET A 630 -12.98 10.07 -20.62
CA MET A 630 -12.33 10.04 -19.31
C MET A 630 -13.30 10.50 -18.21
N PRO A 631 -13.68 9.65 -17.26
CA PRO A 631 -14.41 10.11 -16.08
C PRO A 631 -13.47 10.86 -15.13
N ALA A 632 -14.02 11.78 -14.35
CA ALA A 632 -13.33 12.49 -13.26
C ALA A 632 -14.26 12.55 -12.05
N ILE A 633 -13.72 12.27 -10.85
CA ILE A 633 -14.49 12.22 -9.60
C ILE A 633 -13.79 13.05 -8.54
N VAL A 634 -14.55 13.88 -7.83
CA VAL A 634 -14.17 14.56 -6.60
C VAL A 634 -14.97 13.91 -5.47
N PHE A 635 -14.26 13.34 -4.49
CA PHE A 635 -14.85 12.58 -3.39
C PHE A 635 -15.33 13.48 -2.24
N THR A 636 -16.01 14.57 -2.57
CA THR A 636 -16.85 15.31 -1.62
C THR A 636 -18.16 14.56 -1.38
N ASP A 637 -18.99 15.07 -0.48
CA ASP A 637 -20.36 14.61 -0.29
C ASP A 637 -21.33 15.82 -0.33
N PRO A 638 -22.21 15.93 -1.35
CA PRO A 638 -22.38 14.98 -2.45
C PRO A 638 -21.14 14.86 -3.35
N GLN A 639 -20.95 13.69 -3.97
CA GLN A 639 -19.83 13.43 -4.87
C GLN A 639 -20.04 14.19 -6.18
N VAL A 640 -18.97 14.79 -6.71
CA VAL A 640 -18.97 15.37 -8.06
C VAL A 640 -18.33 14.39 -9.01
N ALA A 641 -19.05 13.95 -10.02
CA ALA A 641 -18.56 13.08 -11.07
C ALA A 641 -18.87 13.67 -12.45
N SER A 642 -17.92 13.59 -13.37
CA SER A 642 -18.05 14.16 -14.71
C SER A 642 -17.40 13.27 -15.76
N VAL A 643 -17.88 13.35 -17.00
CA VAL A 643 -17.24 12.75 -18.17
C VAL A 643 -17.59 13.55 -19.41
N GLY A 644 -16.65 13.67 -20.35
CA GLY A 644 -16.84 14.43 -21.58
C GLY A 644 -16.80 15.94 -21.36
N LEU A 645 -17.57 16.68 -22.16
CA LEU A 645 -17.51 18.14 -22.22
C LEU A 645 -18.50 18.81 -21.25
N THR A 646 -18.07 19.89 -20.61
CA THR A 646 -19.01 20.86 -20.03
C THR A 646 -19.76 21.59 -21.14
N GLU A 647 -20.87 22.23 -20.81
CA GLU A 647 -21.62 23.06 -21.76
C GLU A 647 -20.72 24.13 -22.40
N ALA A 648 -19.96 24.85 -21.57
CA ALA A 648 -19.04 25.88 -22.03
C ALA A 648 -17.94 25.32 -22.95
N ALA A 649 -17.37 24.15 -22.60
CA ALA A 649 -16.35 23.50 -23.41
C ALA A 649 -16.91 22.98 -24.74
N ALA A 650 -18.12 22.41 -24.75
CA ALA A 650 -18.78 21.93 -25.95
C ALA A 650 -19.09 23.09 -26.91
N ARG A 651 -19.59 24.22 -26.40
CA ARG A 651 -19.82 25.43 -27.21
C ARG A 651 -18.50 26.00 -27.75
N ALA A 652 -17.46 26.07 -26.92
CA ALA A 652 -16.14 26.53 -27.34
C ALA A 652 -15.49 25.62 -28.41
N ALA A 653 -15.79 24.32 -28.39
CA ALA A 653 -15.38 23.36 -29.40
C ALA A 653 -16.23 23.42 -30.70
N GLY A 654 -17.22 24.32 -30.78
CA GLY A 654 -18.02 24.56 -31.98
C GLY A 654 -19.27 23.70 -32.11
N HIS A 655 -19.67 22.96 -31.07
CA HIS A 655 -20.91 22.17 -31.09
C HIS A 655 -22.15 23.07 -30.96
N ALA A 656 -23.22 22.68 -31.64
CA ALA A 656 -24.56 23.17 -31.35
C ALA A 656 -25.12 22.40 -30.15
N VAL A 657 -25.18 23.02 -28.97
CA VAL A 657 -25.43 22.32 -27.71
C VAL A 657 -26.84 22.54 -27.20
N ARG A 658 -27.49 21.44 -26.80
CA ARG A 658 -28.65 21.42 -25.90
C ARG A 658 -28.25 20.79 -24.57
N VAL A 659 -28.85 21.25 -23.47
CA VAL A 659 -28.58 20.76 -22.12
C VAL A 659 -29.88 20.34 -21.43
N SER A 660 -29.75 19.38 -20.53
CA SER A 660 -30.81 18.96 -19.61
C SER A 660 -30.22 18.90 -18.21
N THR A 661 -30.90 19.53 -17.26
CA THR A 661 -30.48 19.54 -15.84
C THR A 661 -31.69 19.18 -14.99
N ILE A 662 -31.55 18.14 -14.18
CA ILE A 662 -32.56 17.73 -13.19
C ILE A 662 -31.98 17.81 -11.78
N GLY A 663 -32.81 18.17 -10.81
CA GLY A 663 -32.46 18.07 -9.40
C GLY A 663 -32.61 16.63 -8.89
N LEU A 664 -31.92 16.28 -7.80
CA LEU A 664 -32.12 14.97 -7.17
C LEU A 664 -33.48 14.82 -6.47
N ASP A 665 -34.23 15.91 -6.30
CA ASP A 665 -35.65 15.87 -5.90
C ASP A 665 -36.55 15.17 -6.94
N GLN A 666 -36.05 14.97 -8.16
CA GLN A 666 -36.71 14.19 -9.21
C GLN A 666 -36.22 12.75 -9.29
N VAL A 667 -35.19 12.36 -8.52
CA VAL A 667 -34.59 11.02 -8.58
C VAL A 667 -35.17 10.16 -7.44
N PRO A 668 -35.92 9.08 -7.75
CA PRO A 668 -36.58 8.25 -6.73
C PRO A 668 -35.64 7.74 -5.63
N ARG A 669 -34.41 7.36 -5.98
CA ARG A 669 -33.40 6.91 -5.00
C ARG A 669 -33.08 7.99 -3.97
N ALA A 670 -32.90 9.24 -4.40
CA ALA A 670 -32.57 10.36 -3.52
C ALA A 670 -33.75 10.74 -2.62
N LEU A 671 -34.98 10.69 -3.15
CA LEU A 671 -36.21 10.85 -2.37
C LEU A 671 -36.31 9.78 -1.27
N ALA A 672 -36.09 8.52 -1.61
CA ALA A 672 -36.09 7.41 -0.65
C ALA A 672 -34.98 7.56 0.41
N ALA A 673 -33.82 8.10 0.03
CA ALA A 673 -32.71 8.38 0.93
C ALA A 673 -32.92 9.62 1.82
N ARG A 674 -33.99 10.42 1.58
CA ARG A 674 -34.22 11.72 2.23
C ARG A 674 -33.03 12.67 2.06
N ASP A 675 -32.34 12.56 0.94
CA ASP A 675 -31.18 13.38 0.60
C ASP A 675 -31.24 13.75 -0.87
N THR A 676 -31.85 14.91 -1.13
CA THR A 676 -32.05 15.46 -2.47
C THR A 676 -31.01 16.52 -2.81
N ARG A 677 -29.86 16.54 -2.11
CA ARG A 677 -28.76 17.45 -2.39
C ARG A 677 -28.11 17.07 -3.71
N GLY A 678 -28.12 17.98 -4.67
CA GLY A 678 -27.38 17.84 -5.93
C GLY A 678 -28.25 17.85 -7.19
N LEU A 679 -27.62 17.53 -8.30
CA LEU A 679 -28.18 17.62 -9.65
C LEU A 679 -27.48 16.68 -10.63
N ILE A 680 -28.15 16.40 -11.74
CA ILE A 680 -27.58 15.68 -12.89
C ILE A 680 -27.77 16.57 -14.13
N LYS A 681 -26.67 16.85 -14.83
CA LYS A 681 -26.66 17.60 -16.09
C LYS A 681 -26.11 16.76 -17.23
N LEU A 682 -26.83 16.73 -18.34
CA LEU A 682 -26.40 16.15 -19.61
C LEU A 682 -26.19 17.24 -20.65
N VAL A 683 -25.12 17.10 -21.43
CA VAL A 683 -24.75 17.97 -22.54
C VAL A 683 -24.81 17.15 -23.82
N ALA A 684 -25.60 17.57 -24.80
CA ALA A 684 -25.80 16.82 -26.03
C ALA A 684 -25.70 17.72 -27.27
N ASP A 685 -25.26 17.10 -28.37
CA ASP A 685 -25.28 17.74 -29.69
C ASP A 685 -26.72 17.85 -30.20
N THR A 686 -27.07 19.02 -30.73
CA THR A 686 -28.43 19.32 -31.19
C THR A 686 -28.75 18.68 -32.53
N GLY A 687 -27.74 18.51 -33.39
CA GLY A 687 -27.93 18.00 -34.75
C GLY A 687 -28.13 16.50 -34.79
N ASN A 688 -27.33 15.76 -34.02
CA ASN A 688 -27.34 14.29 -34.05
C ASN A 688 -27.72 13.62 -32.72
N GLY A 689 -28.00 14.40 -31.67
CA GLY A 689 -28.45 13.89 -30.38
C GLY A 689 -27.38 13.19 -29.54
N ARG A 690 -26.12 13.12 -30.00
CA ARG A 690 -25.02 12.46 -29.28
C ARG A 690 -24.79 13.07 -27.92
N LEU A 691 -24.59 12.22 -26.93
CA LEU A 691 -24.15 12.64 -25.60
C LEU A 691 -22.69 13.14 -25.70
N LEU A 692 -22.48 14.41 -25.38
CA LEU A 692 -21.16 15.06 -25.39
C LEU A 692 -20.54 15.12 -23.99
N GLY A 693 -21.36 15.15 -22.95
CA GLY A 693 -20.90 15.16 -21.57
C GLY A 693 -22.01 14.88 -20.57
N ALA A 694 -21.62 14.39 -19.39
CA ALA A 694 -22.50 14.17 -18.26
C ALA A 694 -21.81 14.62 -16.97
N HIS A 695 -22.56 15.27 -16.09
CA HIS A 695 -22.07 15.87 -14.85
C HIS A 695 -23.07 15.56 -13.74
N ILE A 696 -22.60 14.91 -12.67
CA ILE A 696 -23.41 14.43 -11.55
C ILE A 696 -22.86 15.06 -10.27
N LEU A 697 -23.73 15.69 -9.50
CA LEU A 697 -23.52 16.02 -8.11
C LEU A 697 -24.53 15.19 -7.31
N ALA A 698 -24.10 14.11 -6.67
CA ALA A 698 -25.02 13.22 -5.95
C ALA A 698 -24.33 12.37 -4.87
N PRO A 699 -25.03 12.05 -3.76
CA PRO A 699 -24.61 10.93 -2.91
C PRO A 699 -24.54 9.66 -3.75
N GLU A 700 -23.45 8.89 -3.64
CA GLU A 700 -23.23 7.67 -4.43
C GLU A 700 -23.20 7.94 -5.96
N GLY A 701 -22.95 9.18 -6.39
CA GLY A 701 -22.91 9.58 -7.80
C GLY A 701 -21.66 9.13 -8.56
N ALA A 702 -20.57 8.79 -7.85
CA ALA A 702 -19.29 8.41 -8.44
C ALA A 702 -19.37 7.17 -9.33
N ASP A 703 -20.16 6.17 -8.95
CA ASP A 703 -20.28 4.93 -9.75
C ASP A 703 -21.20 5.13 -10.97
N SER A 704 -22.20 6.01 -10.84
CA SER A 704 -23.21 6.26 -11.87
C SER A 704 -22.59 6.88 -13.14
N ILE A 705 -21.52 7.67 -13.01
CA ILE A 705 -20.86 8.34 -14.14
C ILE A 705 -20.29 7.36 -15.16
N GLN A 706 -19.95 6.13 -14.73
CA GLN A 706 -19.33 5.15 -15.61
C GLN A 706 -20.27 4.72 -16.75
N THR A 707 -21.59 4.74 -16.52
CA THR A 707 -22.59 4.50 -17.57
C THR A 707 -22.52 5.57 -18.65
N ALA A 708 -22.42 6.85 -18.26
CA ALA A 708 -22.26 7.94 -19.21
C ALA A 708 -20.91 7.87 -19.95
N ALA A 709 -19.83 7.44 -19.28
CA ALA A 709 -18.53 7.24 -19.92
C ALA A 709 -18.59 6.19 -21.02
N LEU A 710 -19.28 5.07 -20.78
CA LEU A 710 -19.50 4.05 -21.80
C LEU A 710 -20.37 4.58 -22.95
N ALA A 711 -21.42 5.33 -22.65
CA ALA A 711 -22.29 5.91 -23.66
C ALA A 711 -21.54 6.87 -24.60
N ILE A 712 -20.75 7.79 -24.05
CA ILE A 712 -19.92 8.73 -24.82
C ILE A 712 -18.91 7.97 -25.68
N ARG A 713 -18.24 6.97 -25.09
CA ARG A 713 -17.26 6.14 -25.82
C ARG A 713 -17.86 5.40 -27.00
N GLN A 714 -19.12 4.96 -26.89
CA GLN A 714 -19.84 4.28 -27.99
C GLN A 714 -20.56 5.25 -28.93
N GLY A 715 -20.52 6.56 -28.65
CA GLY A 715 -21.21 7.59 -29.44
C GLY A 715 -22.73 7.49 -29.38
N LEU A 716 -23.27 7.04 -28.25
CA LEU A 716 -24.72 6.94 -28.03
C LEU A 716 -25.38 8.32 -27.94
N THR A 717 -26.65 8.35 -28.32
CA THR A 717 -27.51 9.53 -28.20
C THR A 717 -28.18 9.59 -26.84
N VAL A 718 -28.76 10.75 -26.50
CA VAL A 718 -29.61 10.87 -25.31
C VAL A 718 -30.89 10.04 -25.43
N ASP A 719 -31.39 9.80 -26.65
CA ASP A 719 -32.56 8.96 -26.87
C ASP A 719 -32.21 7.48 -26.59
N ASP A 720 -31.03 7.01 -26.99
CA ASP A 720 -30.53 5.67 -26.61
C ASP A 720 -30.47 5.49 -25.08
N LEU A 721 -30.07 6.54 -24.34
CA LEU A 721 -30.08 6.54 -22.88
C LEU A 721 -31.50 6.49 -22.31
N ALA A 722 -32.41 7.27 -22.88
CA ALA A 722 -33.82 7.32 -22.46
C ALA A 722 -34.54 5.98 -22.67
N ASP A 723 -34.28 5.32 -23.80
CA ASP A 723 -34.89 4.05 -24.19
C ASP A 723 -34.31 2.85 -23.43
N THR A 724 -33.12 3.00 -22.85
CA THR A 724 -32.50 1.95 -22.05
C THR A 724 -33.28 1.70 -20.75
N ILE A 725 -33.37 0.44 -20.34
CA ILE A 725 -33.96 0.04 -19.06
C ILE A 725 -32.93 0.28 -17.95
N PHE A 726 -33.25 1.19 -17.02
CA PHE A 726 -32.50 1.40 -15.79
C PHE A 726 -33.25 0.80 -14.60
N PRO A 727 -32.56 0.15 -13.65
CA PRO A 727 -33.19 -0.31 -12.42
C PRO A 727 -33.77 0.88 -11.63
N TYR A 728 -35.06 0.79 -11.29
CA TYR A 728 -35.76 1.77 -10.46
C TYR A 728 -35.09 1.91 -9.08
N LEU A 729 -35.14 3.11 -8.48
CA LEU A 729 -34.54 3.41 -7.17
C LEU A 729 -33.02 3.21 -7.15
N THR A 730 -32.34 3.56 -8.23
CA THR A 730 -30.87 3.66 -8.27
C THR A 730 -30.44 5.08 -8.62
N THR A 731 -29.29 5.54 -8.14
CA THR A 731 -28.77 6.87 -8.50
C THR A 731 -28.54 6.98 -10.02
N VAL A 732 -28.13 5.88 -10.66
CA VAL A 732 -27.87 5.81 -12.09
C VAL A 732 -29.13 5.98 -12.94
N GLU A 733 -30.32 5.67 -12.41
CA GLU A 733 -31.61 5.99 -13.06
C GLU A 733 -31.75 7.48 -13.36
N GLY A 734 -31.12 8.35 -12.57
CA GLY A 734 -31.10 9.78 -12.81
C GLY A 734 -30.52 10.17 -14.18
N LEU A 735 -29.63 9.37 -14.76
CA LEU A 735 -29.15 9.59 -16.14
C LEU A 735 -30.27 9.42 -17.17
N LYS A 736 -31.13 8.42 -17.01
CA LYS A 736 -32.31 8.22 -17.85
C LYS A 736 -33.30 9.37 -17.70
N LEU A 737 -33.59 9.78 -16.47
CA LEU A 737 -34.52 10.89 -16.21
C LEU A 737 -33.99 12.20 -16.81
N ALA A 738 -32.69 12.46 -16.69
CA ALA A 738 -32.05 13.62 -17.32
C ALA A 738 -32.09 13.53 -18.86
N ALA A 739 -32.00 12.33 -19.44
CA ALA A 739 -32.15 12.13 -20.87
C ALA A 739 -33.61 12.40 -21.34
N LEU A 740 -34.61 11.93 -20.60
CA LEU A 740 -36.02 12.19 -20.90
C LEU A 740 -36.39 13.68 -20.80
N ALA A 741 -35.74 14.41 -19.89
CA ALA A 741 -35.93 15.84 -19.70
C ALA A 741 -35.55 16.70 -20.92
N PHE A 742 -34.89 16.14 -21.94
CA PHE A 742 -34.69 16.84 -23.22
C PHE A 742 -35.97 17.03 -24.04
N SER A 743 -37.00 16.21 -23.82
CA SER A 743 -38.25 16.23 -24.62
C SER A 743 -39.52 16.23 -23.79
N LYS A 744 -39.45 15.81 -22.51
CA LYS A 744 -40.61 15.64 -21.63
C LYS A 744 -40.40 16.42 -20.32
N ASP A 745 -41.51 16.79 -19.69
CA ASP A 745 -41.52 17.33 -18.33
C ASP A 745 -41.46 16.17 -17.32
N VAL A 746 -40.34 16.03 -16.61
CA VAL A 746 -40.10 14.89 -15.69
C VAL A 746 -41.17 14.80 -14.60
N ALA A 747 -41.73 15.93 -14.15
CA ALA A 747 -42.79 15.95 -13.14
C ALA A 747 -44.11 15.34 -13.63
N LYS A 748 -44.27 15.12 -14.94
CA LYS A 748 -45.46 14.51 -15.56
C LYS A 748 -45.24 13.05 -15.98
N LEU A 749 -44.07 12.48 -15.70
CA LEU A 749 -43.78 11.07 -15.99
C LEU A 749 -44.34 10.17 -14.89
N SER A 750 -44.96 9.05 -15.27
CA SER A 750 -45.29 7.98 -14.33
C SER A 750 -44.02 7.22 -13.90
N CYS A 751 -44.10 6.43 -12.84
CA CYS A 751 -42.98 5.57 -12.40
C CYS A 751 -42.41 4.77 -13.57
N CYS A 752 -41.09 4.85 -13.75
CA CYS A 752 -40.32 4.15 -14.79
C CYS A 752 -40.72 4.47 -16.25
N ALA A 753 -41.42 5.57 -16.51
CA ALA A 753 -41.76 5.94 -17.89
C ALA A 753 -40.50 6.07 -18.78
N GLY A 754 -40.57 5.48 -19.97
CA GLY A 754 -39.63 5.65 -21.08
C GLY A 754 -40.24 6.58 -22.12
#